data_AF-A0ABD0LP08-F1
#
_entry.id   AF-A0ABD0LP08-F1
#
_cell.length_a   1.000
_cell.length_b   1.000
_cell.length_c   1.000
_cell.angle_alpha   90.00
_cell.angle_beta   90.00
_cell.angle_gamma   90.00
#
_symmetry.space_group_name_H-M   'P 1'
#
loop_
_entity.id
_entity.type
_entity.pdbx_description
1 polymer ?
#
loop_
_entity_poly.entity_id
_entity_poly.type
_entity_poly.pdbx_seq_one_letter_code
_entity_poly.pdbx_strand_id
1 'polypeptide(L)'
;MDITEELPKLKSMLTQAMGKMEKWTGEEKQNIIREHFAEEERMENTHRELEEKSSRLKALRQELTLLTQTVDGRLHEKELVSQELDQTHLSVNKERDRLSGQEKVMEDKLQELNRAVDLFRDRLGLTFKKTSGNRLQMVFTNIDHKDPSSPFYFFVQVEDGKYHISEAGDVLHLFQTSLSQCHTPLTFRYKVRLVLIAPSQHPKVKSLLAAVGVRQASTSTNLKEVLAKQIPEKQKEVAEFRKKKGNAKVGEVTVDMMYGGMRGIRGLVTETSVLDPDEGIRFRGYSIPECQKLLPKAQGGEEPLPEGLFWLLVTSEVPTQEQVKALTQEWNNRAALPNHVITMLNNFPSNLHPMSQFSAAITALNSESKFAKAYAQGVPKAKYWEFVYEDSMDLIAKLPTVAAIIYRNLYREGATPCPIDNAKDWSWNFSSMLGYDDPAFIELMRLYLTIHSDHEGGNVSAHTCHLVGSALSDPYLAFAAGMNGLAGPLHGLANQEVLVWVTKLQEQLGGEVSDEKLRDFIWNTLKSGQVVPGYGHAVLRKTDPRYTCQREFALKHLPNDPMFKLVSQIYKVVPDILIEQGKAKNPWPNVDAHSGVLLQYYKMTEMNYYTVLFGVSRALGCLASLIWDRAFGLPIERPKSFDTKHLRKLVGDL
;
A
#
# COMPACT_ATOMS: atom_id res chain seq x y z
N MET A 1 52.37 -7.84 -55.63
CA MET A 1 52.07 -8.24 -57.02
C MET A 1 53.21 -7.73 -57.88
N ASP A 2 53.86 -8.62 -58.62
CA ASP A 2 55.05 -8.33 -59.40
C ASP A 2 54.66 -7.52 -60.65
N ILE A 3 55.04 -6.24 -60.68
CA ILE A 3 54.64 -5.26 -61.71
C ILE A 3 55.24 -5.61 -63.08
N THR A 4 56.24 -6.50 -63.12
CA THR A 4 56.94 -6.87 -64.36
C THR A 4 56.13 -7.79 -65.28
N GLU A 5 55.18 -8.58 -64.78
CA GLU A 5 54.30 -9.44 -65.60
C GLU A 5 53.04 -8.72 -66.11
N GLU A 6 52.56 -7.69 -65.41
CA GLU A 6 51.33 -6.96 -65.75
C GLU A 6 51.58 -5.84 -66.78
N LEU A 7 52.78 -5.27 -66.83
CA LEU A 7 53.11 -4.14 -67.70
C LEU A 7 52.93 -4.43 -69.21
N PRO A 8 53.30 -5.61 -69.75
CA PRO A 8 53.05 -5.95 -71.14
C PRO A 8 51.55 -6.12 -71.45
N LYS A 9 50.77 -6.67 -70.51
CA LYS A 9 49.29 -6.80 -70.65
C LYS A 9 48.63 -5.44 -70.66
N LEU A 10 49.00 -4.55 -69.74
CA LEU A 10 48.51 -3.17 -69.69
C LEU A 10 48.85 -2.41 -70.97
N LYS A 11 50.09 -2.52 -71.49
CA LYS A 11 50.47 -1.91 -72.77
C LYS A 11 49.66 -2.46 -73.95
N SER A 12 49.43 -3.77 -73.99
CA SER A 12 48.57 -4.41 -75.01
C SER A 12 47.14 -3.89 -74.93
N MET A 13 46.56 -3.83 -73.74
CA MET A 13 45.20 -3.31 -73.51
C MET A 13 45.09 -1.83 -73.88
N LEU A 14 46.09 -1.01 -73.54
CA LEU A 14 46.14 0.41 -73.90
C LEU A 14 46.23 0.60 -75.42
N THR A 15 47.04 -0.21 -76.11
CA THR A 15 47.18 -0.18 -77.58
C THR A 15 45.87 -0.60 -78.27
N GLN A 16 45.18 -1.61 -77.72
CA GLN A 16 43.86 -2.03 -78.20
C GLN A 16 42.77 -0.97 -77.94
N ALA A 17 42.82 -0.29 -76.79
CA ALA A 17 41.90 0.79 -76.45
C ALA A 17 42.13 2.02 -77.33
N MET A 18 43.39 2.38 -77.60
CA MET A 18 43.76 3.47 -78.52
C MET A 18 43.33 3.19 -79.96
N GLY A 19 43.50 1.96 -80.45
CA GLY A 19 43.02 1.55 -81.78
C GLY A 19 41.48 1.54 -81.91
N LYS A 20 40.75 1.39 -80.79
CA LYS A 20 39.29 1.58 -80.75
C LYS A 20 38.91 3.07 -80.73
N MET A 21 39.65 3.91 -80.00
CA MET A 21 39.44 5.37 -79.95
C MET A 21 39.64 6.08 -81.30
N GLU A 22 40.50 5.57 -82.18
CA GLU A 22 40.66 6.11 -83.55
C GLU A 22 39.43 5.86 -84.44
N LYS A 23 38.59 4.86 -84.11
CA LYS A 23 37.38 4.50 -84.86
C LYS A 23 36.10 5.11 -84.30
N TRP A 24 36.17 5.79 -83.16
CA TRP A 24 35.00 6.42 -82.53
C TRP A 24 34.61 7.69 -83.28
N THR A 25 33.32 7.81 -83.54
CA THR A 25 32.68 9.00 -84.11
C THR A 25 32.79 10.18 -83.15
N GLY A 26 32.64 11.41 -83.66
CA GLY A 26 32.75 12.63 -82.84
C GLY A 26 31.76 12.67 -81.66
N GLU A 27 30.62 12.00 -81.79
CA GLU A 27 29.56 11.94 -80.78
C GLU A 27 29.90 10.96 -79.64
N GLU A 28 30.49 9.80 -79.96
CA GLU A 28 30.95 8.82 -78.96
C GLU A 28 32.06 9.40 -78.07
N LYS A 29 32.98 10.17 -78.67
CA LYS A 29 34.04 10.86 -77.91
C LYS A 29 33.47 11.91 -76.96
N GLN A 30 32.43 12.65 -77.36
CA GLN A 30 31.79 13.62 -76.49
C GLN A 30 31.02 12.99 -75.34
N ASN A 31 30.36 11.84 -75.56
CA ASN A 31 29.64 11.16 -74.48
C ASN A 31 30.59 10.63 -73.39
N ILE A 32 31.72 10.05 -73.78
CA ILE A 32 32.71 9.55 -72.81
C ILE A 32 33.33 10.70 -72.01
N ILE A 33 33.59 11.84 -72.66
CA ILE A 33 34.05 13.05 -71.96
C ILE A 33 33.01 13.52 -70.95
N ARG A 34 31.71 13.53 -71.31
CA ARG A 34 30.64 13.90 -70.36
C ARG A 34 30.52 12.91 -69.20
N GLU A 35 30.62 11.62 -69.46
CA GLU A 35 30.60 10.59 -68.42
C GLU A 35 31.79 10.74 -67.47
N HIS A 36 33.00 11.02 -67.99
CA HIS A 36 34.18 11.23 -67.17
C HIS A 36 34.05 12.45 -66.25
N PHE A 37 33.57 13.59 -66.77
CA PHE A 37 33.32 14.78 -65.95
C PHE A 37 32.22 14.55 -64.90
N ALA A 38 31.17 13.79 -65.24
CA ALA A 38 30.11 13.43 -64.29
C ALA A 38 30.63 12.49 -63.18
N GLU A 39 31.59 11.63 -63.51
CA GLU A 39 32.21 10.71 -62.55
C GLU A 39 33.22 11.42 -61.66
N GLU A 40 33.97 12.39 -62.20
CA GLU A 40 34.85 13.29 -61.45
C GLU A 40 34.05 14.14 -60.43
N GLU A 41 32.91 14.71 -60.86
CA GLU A 41 32.02 15.46 -59.97
C GLU A 41 31.42 14.58 -58.85
N ARG A 42 31.07 13.30 -59.16
CA ARG A 42 30.63 12.33 -58.14
C ARG A 42 31.74 12.03 -57.13
N MET A 43 32.98 11.88 -57.59
CA MET A 43 34.12 11.62 -56.71
C MET A 43 34.41 12.83 -55.80
N GLU A 44 34.35 14.06 -56.33
CA GLU A 44 34.52 15.27 -55.52
C GLU A 44 33.42 15.44 -54.47
N ASN A 45 32.16 15.14 -54.82
CA ASN A 45 31.06 15.18 -53.85
C ASN A 45 31.22 14.10 -52.76
N THR A 46 31.65 12.90 -53.14
CA THR A 46 31.94 11.81 -52.19
C THR A 46 33.10 12.19 -51.27
N HIS A 47 34.13 12.86 -51.80
CA HIS A 47 35.26 13.34 -51.02
C HIS A 47 34.82 14.39 -49.98
N ARG A 48 34.00 15.37 -50.39
CA ARG A 48 33.41 16.37 -49.47
C ARG A 48 32.58 15.72 -48.36
N GLU A 49 31.73 14.74 -48.69
CA GLU A 49 30.96 14.00 -47.67
C GLU A 49 31.86 13.25 -46.68
N LEU A 50 32.97 12.67 -47.16
CA LEU A 50 33.93 11.96 -46.31
C LEU A 50 34.68 12.93 -45.38
N GLU A 51 35.02 14.13 -45.84
CA GLU A 51 35.63 15.18 -45.03
C GLU A 51 34.67 15.69 -43.93
N GLU A 52 33.39 15.88 -44.25
CA GLU A 52 32.36 16.23 -43.27
C GLU A 52 32.16 15.13 -42.22
N LYS A 53 32.06 13.86 -42.65
CA LYS A 53 31.94 12.70 -41.75
C LYS A 53 33.18 12.57 -40.86
N SER A 54 34.38 12.75 -41.40
CA SER A 54 35.64 12.74 -40.65
C SER A 54 35.69 13.84 -39.59
N SER A 55 35.26 15.05 -39.95
CA SER A 55 35.17 16.20 -39.03
C SER A 55 34.17 15.95 -37.91
N ARG A 56 33.00 15.39 -38.22
CA ARG A 56 31.98 15.01 -37.22
C ARG A 56 32.47 13.89 -36.30
N LEU A 57 33.23 12.94 -36.82
CA LEU A 57 33.83 11.85 -36.02
C LEU A 57 34.88 12.38 -35.04
N LYS A 58 35.66 13.39 -35.42
CA LYS A 58 36.60 14.08 -34.52
C LYS A 58 35.86 14.82 -33.39
N ALA A 59 34.76 15.52 -33.70
CA ALA A 59 33.93 16.19 -32.70
C ALA A 59 33.33 15.20 -31.69
N LEU A 60 32.77 14.08 -32.18
CA LEU A 60 32.22 13.02 -31.31
C LEU A 60 33.28 12.39 -30.40
N ARG A 61 34.52 12.21 -30.86
CA ARG A 61 35.63 11.72 -30.02
C ARG A 61 36.00 12.68 -28.90
N GLN A 62 35.98 13.99 -29.17
CA GLN A 62 36.21 15.01 -28.15
C GLN A 62 35.09 15.01 -27.10
N GLU A 63 33.83 14.91 -27.55
CA GLU A 63 32.66 14.84 -26.67
C GLU A 63 32.69 13.58 -25.79
N LEU A 64 33.03 12.42 -26.37
CA LEU A 64 33.20 11.17 -25.63
C LEU A 64 34.29 11.29 -24.55
N THR A 65 35.40 11.95 -24.86
CA THR A 65 36.50 12.16 -23.90
C THR A 65 36.04 13.01 -22.71
N LEU A 66 35.26 14.08 -22.96
CA LEU A 66 34.71 14.94 -21.92
C LEU A 66 33.68 14.18 -21.05
N LEU A 67 32.86 13.34 -21.67
CA LEU A 67 31.90 12.48 -20.98
C LEU A 67 32.60 11.45 -20.09
N THR A 68 33.67 10.80 -20.57
CA THR A 68 34.47 9.87 -19.77
C THR A 68 35.06 10.58 -18.54
N GLN A 69 35.66 11.76 -18.71
CA GLN A 69 36.19 12.55 -17.58
C GLN A 69 35.09 12.93 -16.58
N THR A 70 33.89 13.25 -17.07
CA THR A 70 32.73 13.58 -16.21
C THR A 70 32.25 12.36 -15.42
N VAL A 71 32.23 11.18 -16.06
CA VAL A 71 31.83 9.92 -15.41
C VAL A 71 32.85 9.51 -14.36
N ASP A 72 34.15 9.61 -14.65
CA ASP A 72 35.21 9.30 -13.70
C ASP A 72 35.15 10.23 -12.47
N GLY A 73 34.89 11.52 -12.68
CA GLY A 73 34.67 12.48 -11.59
C GLY A 73 33.46 12.11 -10.72
N ARG A 74 32.35 11.69 -11.33
CA ARG A 74 31.14 11.25 -10.60
C ARG A 74 31.34 9.91 -9.88
N LEU A 75 32.16 9.02 -10.40
CA LEU A 75 32.52 7.77 -9.71
C LEU A 75 33.33 8.04 -8.46
N HIS A 76 34.27 8.98 -8.53
CA HIS A 76 35.04 9.40 -7.36
C HIS A 76 34.16 10.09 -6.30
N GLU A 77 33.23 10.95 -6.73
CA GLU A 77 32.26 11.59 -5.84
C GLU A 77 31.34 10.55 -5.17
N LYS A 78 30.92 9.51 -5.91
CA LYS A 78 30.14 8.39 -5.36
C LYS A 78 30.91 7.61 -4.30
N GLU A 79 32.21 7.36 -4.49
CA GLU A 79 33.05 6.68 -3.48
C GLU A 79 33.20 7.50 -2.20
N LEU A 80 33.41 8.81 -2.33
CA LEU A 80 33.45 9.75 -1.20
C LEU A 80 32.13 9.75 -0.42
N VAL A 81 31.00 9.85 -1.11
CA VAL A 81 29.66 9.80 -0.49
C VAL A 81 29.41 8.43 0.17
N SER A 82 29.89 7.33 -0.43
CA SER A 82 29.77 6.00 0.17
C SER A 82 30.57 5.89 1.48
N GLN A 83 31.78 6.45 1.53
CA GLN A 83 32.59 6.48 2.75
C GLN A 83 31.96 7.35 3.84
N GLU A 84 31.39 8.51 3.48
CA GLU A 84 30.64 9.36 4.42
C GLU A 84 29.38 8.66 4.93
N LEU A 85 28.69 7.90 4.07
CA LEU A 85 27.53 7.11 4.44
C LEU A 85 27.89 6.00 5.43
N ASP A 86 28.99 5.28 5.21
CA ASP A 86 29.47 4.24 6.13
C ASP A 86 29.85 4.81 7.50
N GLN A 87 30.52 5.98 7.53
CA GLN A 87 30.84 6.68 8.77
C GLN A 87 29.58 7.15 9.50
N THR A 88 28.59 7.63 8.74
CA THR A 88 27.29 8.05 9.28
C THR A 88 26.53 6.87 9.86
N HIS A 89 26.50 5.73 9.17
CA HIS A 89 25.90 4.49 9.67
C HIS A 89 26.54 4.02 10.97
N LEU A 90 27.88 4.08 11.06
CA LEU A 90 28.59 3.72 12.29
C LEU A 90 28.23 4.64 13.46
N SER A 91 28.09 5.94 13.20
CA SER A 91 27.68 6.95 14.19
C SER A 91 26.23 6.74 14.66
N VAL A 92 25.31 6.50 13.70
CA VAL A 92 23.90 6.23 13.99
C VAL A 92 23.73 4.94 14.81
N ASN A 93 24.48 3.88 14.48
CA ASN A 93 24.41 2.63 15.24
C ASN A 93 24.90 2.82 16.69
N LYS A 94 25.97 3.59 16.91
CA LYS A 94 26.42 3.92 18.27
C LYS A 94 25.37 4.70 19.06
N GLU A 95 24.71 5.67 18.43
CA GLU A 95 23.67 6.46 19.11
C GLU A 95 22.41 5.64 19.37
N ARG A 96 22.03 4.73 18.46
CA ARG A 96 20.94 3.77 18.65
C ARG A 96 21.20 2.87 19.86
N ASP A 97 22.40 2.31 19.98
CA ASP A 97 22.75 1.43 21.09
C ASP A 97 22.75 2.21 22.42
N ARG A 98 23.17 3.49 22.41
CA ARG A 98 23.07 4.39 23.56
C ARG A 98 21.62 4.67 23.98
N LEU A 99 20.75 4.96 23.02
CA LEU A 99 19.32 5.21 23.27
C LEU A 99 18.60 3.96 23.78
N SER A 100 18.89 2.79 23.20
CA SER A 100 18.36 1.51 23.67
C SER A 100 18.77 1.22 25.13
N GLY A 101 20.01 1.56 25.51
CA GLY A 101 20.45 1.47 26.90
C GLY A 101 19.68 2.41 27.84
N GLN A 102 19.36 3.64 27.40
CA GLN A 102 18.57 4.59 28.18
C GLN A 102 17.10 4.18 28.32
N GLU A 103 16.52 3.65 27.24
CA GLU A 103 15.15 3.12 27.21
C GLU A 103 14.99 1.98 28.20
N LYS A 104 15.92 1.01 28.21
CA LYS A 104 15.91 -0.10 29.18
C LYS A 104 15.96 0.38 30.63
N VAL A 105 16.81 1.36 30.94
CA VAL A 105 16.90 1.95 32.29
C VAL A 105 15.59 2.66 32.67
N MET A 106 14.89 3.27 31.71
CA MET A 106 13.62 3.94 31.95
C MET A 106 12.48 2.93 32.14
N GLU A 107 12.46 1.85 31.35
CA GLU A 107 11.52 0.73 31.53
C GLU A 107 11.67 0.07 32.90
N ASP A 108 12.90 -0.22 33.33
CA ASP A 108 13.18 -0.79 34.65
C ASP A 108 12.64 0.12 35.77
N LYS A 109 12.85 1.44 35.66
CA LYS A 109 12.30 2.43 36.62
C LYS A 109 10.78 2.51 36.58
N LEU A 110 10.17 2.42 35.40
CA LEU A 110 8.72 2.42 35.25
C LEU A 110 8.12 1.17 35.90
N GLN A 111 8.79 0.03 35.76
CA GLN A 111 8.39 -1.24 36.34
C GLN A 111 8.50 -1.22 37.88
N GLU A 112 9.55 -0.62 38.43
CA GLU A 112 9.67 -0.36 39.87
C GLU A 112 8.58 0.59 40.37
N LEU A 113 8.30 1.67 39.64
CA LEU A 113 7.26 2.63 40.01
C LEU A 113 5.87 1.97 40.00
N ASN A 114 5.57 1.16 38.99
CA ASN A 114 4.32 0.42 38.90
C ASN A 114 4.20 -0.61 40.03
N ARG A 115 5.27 -1.34 40.36
CA ARG A 115 5.30 -2.21 41.55
C ARG A 115 5.03 -1.45 42.85
N ALA A 116 5.60 -0.26 43.01
CA ALA A 116 5.33 0.58 44.17
C ALA A 116 3.86 1.03 44.20
N VAL A 117 3.31 1.47 43.05
CA VAL A 117 1.90 1.87 42.92
C VAL A 117 0.96 0.71 43.25
N ASP A 118 1.24 -0.51 42.77
CA ASP A 118 0.43 -1.69 43.06
C ASP A 118 0.54 -2.09 44.55
N LEU A 119 1.73 -2.02 45.15
CA LEU A 119 1.90 -2.22 46.60
C LEU A 119 1.11 -1.19 47.44
N PHE A 120 1.07 0.06 46.99
CA PHE A 120 0.25 1.11 47.64
C PHE A 120 -1.25 0.88 47.42
N ARG A 121 -1.66 0.44 46.22
CA ARG A 121 -3.05 0.11 45.90
C ARG A 121 -3.56 -1.05 46.74
N ASP A 122 -2.77 -2.11 46.89
CA ASP A 122 -3.10 -3.30 47.68
C ASP A 122 -3.13 -2.99 49.18
N ARG A 123 -2.16 -2.23 49.70
CA ARG A 123 -2.15 -1.81 51.11
C ARG A 123 -3.35 -0.95 51.49
N LEU A 124 -3.77 -0.05 50.60
CA LEU A 124 -4.86 0.90 50.88
C LEU A 124 -6.24 0.37 50.47
N GLY A 125 -6.33 -0.77 49.78
CA GLY A 125 -7.57 -1.34 49.27
C GLY A 125 -8.27 -0.41 48.27
N LEU A 126 -7.50 0.27 47.42
CA LEU A 126 -8.02 1.30 46.52
C LEU A 126 -8.72 0.67 45.30
N THR A 127 -10.01 0.94 45.16
CA THR A 127 -10.84 0.55 44.01
C THR A 127 -11.55 1.77 43.41
N PHE A 128 -11.80 1.72 42.11
CA PHE A 128 -12.50 2.78 41.38
C PHE A 128 -13.86 2.28 40.94
N LYS A 129 -14.91 3.05 41.22
CA LYS A 129 -16.27 2.75 40.76
C LYS A 129 -16.75 3.89 39.87
N LYS A 130 -17.11 3.56 38.64
CA LYS A 130 -17.65 4.54 37.69
C LYS A 130 -19.11 4.83 38.06
N THR A 131 -19.41 6.09 38.34
CA THR A 131 -20.78 6.58 38.55
C THR A 131 -21.27 7.32 37.31
N SER A 132 -22.58 7.57 37.19
CA SER A 132 -23.15 8.23 36.02
C SER A 132 -22.54 9.64 35.77
N GLY A 133 -22.18 9.94 34.51
CA GLY A 133 -21.55 11.21 34.09
C GLY A 133 -20.02 11.23 34.15
N ASN A 134 -19.41 12.44 34.20
CA ASN A 134 -17.95 12.66 34.33
C ASN A 134 -17.45 12.54 35.79
N ARG A 135 -18.11 11.70 36.59
CA ARG A 135 -17.88 11.58 38.04
C ARG A 135 -17.33 10.20 38.38
N LEU A 136 -16.15 10.16 39.00
CA LEU A 136 -15.43 8.96 39.40
C LEU A 136 -15.50 8.80 40.92
N GLN A 137 -15.91 7.63 41.43
CA GLN A 137 -15.83 7.31 42.85
C GLN A 137 -14.53 6.54 43.14
N MET A 138 -13.75 7.02 44.10
CA MET A 138 -12.58 6.34 44.62
C MET A 138 -12.92 5.74 45.98
N VAL A 139 -12.69 4.45 46.19
CA VAL A 139 -13.03 3.71 47.42
C VAL A 139 -11.76 3.07 47.98
N PHE A 140 -11.55 3.15 49.28
CA PHE A 140 -10.42 2.60 50.02
C PHE A 140 -10.97 1.75 51.16
N THR A 141 -10.62 0.48 51.25
CA THR A 141 -11.19 -0.43 52.26
C THR A 141 -10.26 -0.67 53.46
N ASN A 142 -8.95 -0.41 53.32
CA ASN A 142 -7.95 -0.76 54.34
C ASN A 142 -7.41 0.47 55.10
N ILE A 143 -8.21 1.52 55.27
CA ILE A 143 -7.78 2.77 55.95
C ILE A 143 -8.01 2.70 57.47
N ASP A 144 -9.08 2.05 57.94
CA ASP A 144 -9.35 1.88 59.37
C ASP A 144 -8.75 0.56 59.87
N HIS A 145 -7.77 0.65 60.77
CA HIS A 145 -7.08 -0.50 61.35
C HIS A 145 -7.94 -1.27 62.37
N LYS A 146 -9.05 -0.68 62.85
CA LYS A 146 -9.99 -1.31 63.79
C LYS A 146 -11.14 -2.02 63.09
N ASP A 147 -11.50 -1.60 61.88
CA ASP A 147 -12.48 -2.26 61.01
C ASP A 147 -12.02 -2.21 59.54
N PRO A 148 -11.17 -3.18 59.11
CA PRO A 148 -10.59 -3.24 57.77
C PRO A 148 -11.59 -3.49 56.64
N SER A 149 -12.89 -3.61 56.94
CA SER A 149 -13.94 -3.85 55.96
C SER A 149 -14.72 -2.58 55.61
N SER A 150 -14.50 -1.49 56.36
CA SER A 150 -15.22 -0.22 56.18
C SER A 150 -14.73 0.55 54.95
N PRO A 151 -15.59 0.77 53.93
CA PRO A 151 -15.18 1.46 52.70
C PRO A 151 -15.19 2.98 52.90
N PHE A 152 -14.01 3.59 52.83
CA PHE A 152 -13.86 5.04 52.74
C PHE A 152 -13.92 5.49 51.28
N TYR A 153 -14.68 6.54 50.94
CA TYR A 153 -14.76 6.98 49.55
C TYR A 153 -14.83 8.49 49.37
N PHE A 154 -14.41 8.96 48.20
CA PHE A 154 -14.64 10.31 47.73
C PHE A 154 -14.90 10.33 46.22
N PHE A 155 -15.52 11.40 45.74
CA PHE A 155 -15.85 11.58 44.34
C PHE A 155 -14.96 12.62 43.70
N VAL A 156 -14.48 12.32 42.50
CA VAL A 156 -13.66 13.21 41.68
C VAL A 156 -14.42 13.54 40.41
N GLN A 157 -14.55 14.83 40.12
CA GLN A 157 -15.16 15.37 38.92
C GLN A 157 -14.08 15.98 38.03
N VAL A 158 -14.15 15.69 36.73
CA VAL A 158 -13.17 16.17 35.75
C VAL A 158 -13.80 17.28 34.92
N GLU A 159 -13.29 18.49 35.08
CA GLU A 159 -13.69 19.69 34.34
C GLU A 159 -12.43 20.38 33.80
N ASP A 160 -12.42 20.69 32.50
CA ASP A 160 -11.32 21.38 31.81
C ASP A 160 -9.91 20.78 32.09
N GLY A 161 -9.83 19.46 32.18
CA GLY A 161 -8.58 18.73 32.44
C GLY A 161 -8.06 18.85 33.89
N LYS A 162 -8.86 19.38 34.82
CA LYS A 162 -8.57 19.46 36.26
C LYS A 162 -9.48 18.53 37.05
N TYR A 163 -8.92 17.93 38.09
CA TYR A 163 -9.61 17.01 38.99
C TYR A 163 -10.08 17.76 40.23
N HIS A 164 -11.38 17.76 40.48
CA HIS A 164 -12.01 18.40 41.64
C HIS A 164 -12.63 17.35 42.56
N ILE A 165 -12.31 17.37 43.85
CA ILE A 165 -12.97 16.52 44.84
C ILE A 165 -14.32 17.15 45.18
N SER A 166 -15.41 16.48 44.85
CA SER A 166 -16.77 17.03 45.02
C SER A 166 -17.45 16.61 46.31
N GLU A 167 -17.12 15.43 46.85
CA GLU A 167 -17.68 14.88 48.09
C GLU A 167 -16.70 13.86 48.68
N ALA A 168 -16.58 13.81 50.01
CA ALA A 168 -15.86 12.79 50.75
C ALA A 168 -16.75 12.24 51.87
N GLY A 169 -16.75 10.92 52.09
CA GLY A 169 -17.43 10.30 53.23
C GLY A 169 -16.92 10.84 54.58
N ASP A 170 -17.69 10.65 55.65
CA ASP A 170 -17.55 11.26 56.99
C ASP A 170 -16.15 11.14 57.64
N VAL A 171 -15.19 11.93 57.16
CA VAL A 171 -13.83 12.02 57.74
C VAL A 171 -13.56 13.37 58.39
N LEU A 172 -14.43 14.37 58.22
CA LEU A 172 -14.28 15.64 58.94
C LEU A 172 -14.38 15.44 60.46
N HIS A 173 -15.21 14.51 60.94
CA HIS A 173 -15.34 14.26 62.38
C HIS A 173 -14.14 13.45 62.94
N LEU A 174 -13.60 12.46 62.22
CA LEU A 174 -12.46 11.65 62.68
C LEU A 174 -11.13 12.43 62.65
N PHE A 175 -10.95 13.32 61.65
CA PHE A 175 -9.78 14.19 61.57
C PHE A 175 -9.81 15.28 62.65
N GLN A 176 -10.99 15.85 62.94
CA GLN A 176 -11.15 16.86 64.00
C GLN A 176 -10.99 16.27 65.41
N THR A 177 -11.49 15.06 65.67
CA THR A 177 -11.34 14.39 66.97
C THR A 177 -9.90 13.92 67.24
N SER A 178 -9.14 13.58 66.19
CA SER A 178 -7.71 13.21 66.35
C SER A 178 -6.80 14.44 66.51
N LEU A 179 -7.18 15.59 65.94
CA LEU A 179 -6.48 16.86 66.09
C LEU A 179 -6.66 17.48 67.50
N SER A 180 -7.80 17.27 68.16
CA SER A 180 -8.03 17.76 69.53
C SER A 180 -7.29 16.98 70.61
N GLN A 181 -6.75 15.79 70.29
CA GLN A 181 -5.98 14.95 71.22
C GLN A 181 -4.45 15.13 71.09
N CYS A 182 -3.97 15.91 70.12
CA CYS A 182 -2.54 16.20 69.94
C CYS A 182 -2.18 17.57 70.53
N HIS A 183 -1.65 17.61 71.75
CA HIS A 183 -1.03 18.81 72.34
C HIS A 183 0.37 19.08 71.79
N THR A 184 0.48 19.34 70.49
CA THR A 184 1.68 19.95 69.88
C THR A 184 1.29 20.71 68.61
N PRO A 185 1.75 21.96 68.43
CA PRO A 185 1.42 22.74 67.24
C PRO A 185 2.23 22.22 66.05
N LEU A 186 1.62 21.38 65.22
CA LEU A 186 2.21 20.95 63.95
C LEU A 186 1.88 21.96 62.84
N THR A 187 2.86 22.79 62.51
CA THR A 187 2.84 23.61 61.29
C THR A 187 3.26 22.74 60.10
N PHE A 188 2.31 22.28 59.29
CA PHE A 188 2.62 21.68 57.99
C PHE A 188 2.42 22.70 56.87
N ARG A 189 3.53 23.20 56.33
CA ARG A 189 3.58 23.86 55.01
C ARG A 189 4.03 22.82 53.99
N TYR A 190 3.12 22.40 53.10
CA TYR A 190 3.50 21.88 51.78
C TYR A 190 2.67 22.58 50.71
N LYS A 191 3.31 23.50 49.98
CA LYS A 191 2.86 23.98 48.68
C LYS A 191 3.36 22.96 47.64
N VAL A 192 2.53 22.03 47.23
CA VAL A 192 2.82 21.21 46.03
C VAL A 192 2.27 21.96 44.83
N ARG A 193 3.16 22.61 44.08
CA ARG A 193 2.87 23.15 42.74
C ARG A 193 3.24 22.05 41.74
N LEU A 194 2.28 21.25 41.31
CA LEU A 194 2.45 20.36 40.15
C LEU A 194 2.37 21.21 38.88
N VAL A 195 3.53 21.55 38.32
CA VAL A 195 3.63 22.10 36.97
C VAL A 195 4.03 20.93 36.08
N LEU A 196 3.03 20.33 35.41
CA LEU A 196 3.28 19.42 34.29
C LEU A 196 3.67 20.27 33.07
N ILE A 197 4.96 20.39 32.80
CA ILE A 197 5.45 20.91 31.52
C ILE A 197 5.38 19.76 30.52
N ALA A 198 4.54 19.92 29.49
CA ALA A 198 4.48 18.98 28.39
C ALA A 198 5.87 18.86 27.71
N PRO A 199 6.33 17.66 27.30
CA PRO A 199 7.63 17.45 26.65
C PRO A 199 7.82 18.24 25.33
N SER A 200 6.75 18.85 24.80
CA SER A 200 6.70 19.54 23.51
C SER A 200 7.33 20.94 23.48
N GLN A 201 7.81 21.48 24.61
CA GLN A 201 8.32 22.86 24.67
C GLN A 201 9.84 23.01 24.85
N HIS A 202 10.60 21.91 24.89
CA HIS A 202 12.07 22.01 25.02
C HIS A 202 12.72 22.34 23.65
N PRO A 203 13.47 23.46 23.51
CA PRO A 203 13.95 23.95 22.20
C PRO A 203 14.87 22.98 21.45
N LYS A 204 15.60 22.09 22.16
CA LYS A 204 16.42 21.04 21.55
C LYS A 204 15.59 19.91 20.90
N VAL A 205 14.41 19.60 21.44
CA VAL A 205 13.50 18.54 20.92
C VAL A 205 12.79 18.99 19.64
N LYS A 206 12.46 20.30 19.53
CA LYS A 206 11.96 20.91 18.28
C LYS A 206 12.95 20.79 17.12
N SER A 207 14.26 20.93 17.39
CA SER A 207 15.29 20.83 16.34
C SER A 207 15.50 19.40 15.84
N LEU A 208 15.32 18.39 16.71
CA LEU A 208 15.41 16.97 16.33
C LEU A 208 14.19 16.51 15.52
N LEU A 209 12.97 16.93 15.91
CA LEU A 209 11.73 16.58 15.21
C LEU A 209 11.66 17.17 13.79
N ALA A 210 12.28 18.33 13.57
CA ALA A 210 12.38 18.95 12.25
C ALA A 210 13.32 18.18 11.29
N ALA A 211 14.31 17.46 11.80
CA ALA A 211 15.29 16.72 11.00
C ALA A 211 14.77 15.34 10.51
N VAL A 212 13.74 14.78 11.15
CA VAL A 212 13.18 13.44 10.85
C VAL A 212 11.88 13.53 10.03
N GLY A 213 11.39 14.72 9.69
CA GLY A 213 10.15 14.87 8.91
C GLY A 213 8.89 14.36 9.63
N VAL A 214 8.96 14.14 10.95
CA VAL A 214 7.80 13.78 11.77
C VAL A 214 6.94 15.05 11.92
N ARG A 215 5.99 15.23 11.01
CA ARG A 215 4.89 16.17 11.24
C ARG A 215 4.21 15.75 12.55
N GLN A 216 4.00 16.70 13.47
CA GLN A 216 3.21 16.42 14.68
C GLN A 216 1.85 15.87 14.22
N ALA A 217 1.58 14.60 14.53
CA ALA A 217 0.29 13.99 14.28
C ALA A 217 -0.80 14.89 14.89
N SER A 218 -1.87 15.13 14.13
CA SER A 218 -3.01 15.89 14.64
C SER A 218 -3.48 15.28 15.96
N THR A 219 -3.67 16.10 17.00
CA THR A 219 -4.20 15.62 18.29
C THR A 219 -5.69 15.29 18.24
N SER A 220 -6.38 15.60 17.14
CA SER A 220 -7.80 15.25 16.96
C SER A 220 -7.95 13.77 16.59
N THR A 221 -8.91 13.11 17.25
CA THR A 221 -9.35 11.74 16.90
C THR A 221 -10.41 11.73 15.79
N ASN A 222 -10.89 12.90 15.35
CA ASN A 222 -11.86 13.02 14.27
C ASN A 222 -11.13 13.07 12.91
N LEU A 223 -11.16 11.96 12.17
CA LEU A 223 -10.50 11.83 10.87
C LEU A 223 -10.94 12.91 9.86
N LYS A 224 -12.22 13.30 9.85
CA LYS A 224 -12.75 14.34 8.95
C LYS A 224 -12.15 15.70 9.23
N GLU A 225 -11.93 16.05 10.51
CA GLU A 225 -11.27 17.30 10.90
C GLU A 225 -9.80 17.31 10.52
N VAL A 226 -9.10 16.17 10.65
CA VAL A 226 -7.70 16.04 10.21
C VAL A 226 -7.61 16.28 8.71
N LEU A 227 -8.47 15.63 7.94
CA LEU A 227 -8.57 15.84 6.49
C LEU A 227 -8.88 17.30 6.13
N ALA A 228 -9.88 17.91 6.77
CA ALA A 228 -10.26 19.29 6.48
C ALA A 228 -9.10 20.28 6.64
N LYS A 229 -8.18 20.01 7.57
CA LYS A 229 -6.96 20.81 7.78
C LYS A 229 -5.90 20.56 6.70
N GLN A 230 -5.74 19.32 6.25
CA GLN A 230 -4.69 18.94 5.28
C GLN A 230 -5.07 19.29 3.82
N ILE A 231 -6.35 19.20 3.45
CA ILE A 231 -6.82 19.36 2.06
C ILE A 231 -6.38 20.71 1.43
N PRO A 232 -6.53 21.88 2.08
CA PRO A 232 -6.12 23.15 1.48
C PRO A 232 -4.62 23.22 1.17
N GLU A 233 -3.77 22.66 2.05
CA GLU A 233 -2.32 22.62 1.83
C GLU A 233 -1.97 21.73 0.63
N LYS A 234 -2.59 20.56 0.54
CA LYS A 234 -2.38 19.61 -0.57
C LYS A 234 -2.92 20.14 -1.90
N GLN A 235 -4.07 20.79 -1.91
CA GLN A 235 -4.58 21.48 -3.09
C GLN A 235 -3.60 22.55 -3.58
N LYS A 236 -3.03 23.34 -2.66
CA LYS A 236 -2.03 24.36 -2.97
C LYS A 236 -0.75 23.75 -3.56
N GLU A 237 -0.24 22.68 -2.95
CA GLU A 237 0.93 21.92 -3.43
C GLU A 237 0.75 21.47 -4.88
N VAL A 238 -0.38 20.79 -5.17
CA VAL A 238 -0.70 20.29 -6.52
C VAL A 238 -0.89 21.45 -7.51
N ALA A 239 -1.56 22.53 -7.11
CA ALA A 239 -1.76 23.70 -7.95
C ALA A 239 -0.42 24.38 -8.32
N GLU A 240 0.48 24.53 -7.36
CA GLU A 240 1.82 25.09 -7.58
C GLU A 240 2.67 24.19 -8.48
N PHE A 241 2.64 22.87 -8.26
CA PHE A 241 3.33 21.90 -9.11
C PHE A 241 2.83 21.98 -10.57
N ARG A 242 1.51 21.95 -10.78
CA ARG A 242 0.90 22.04 -12.12
C ARG A 242 1.17 23.39 -12.79
N LYS A 243 1.19 24.49 -12.04
CA LYS A 243 1.56 25.81 -12.56
C LYS A 243 3.01 25.84 -13.09
N LYS A 244 3.93 25.15 -12.39
CA LYS A 244 5.35 25.11 -12.76
C LYS A 244 5.67 24.07 -13.85
N LYS A 245 5.00 22.93 -13.84
CA LYS A 245 5.39 21.73 -14.61
C LYS A 245 4.25 21.06 -15.38
N GLY A 246 3.08 21.68 -15.50
CA GLY A 246 1.90 21.08 -16.14
C GLY A 246 2.09 20.63 -17.60
N ASN A 247 3.05 21.22 -18.33
CA ASN A 247 3.39 20.85 -19.71
C ASN A 247 4.64 19.96 -19.81
N ALA A 248 5.22 19.53 -18.69
CA ALA A 248 6.39 18.65 -18.71
C ALA A 248 6.01 17.27 -19.24
N LYS A 249 6.79 16.74 -20.20
CA LYS A 249 6.60 15.39 -20.73
C LYS A 249 7.01 14.35 -19.69
N VAL A 250 6.14 13.37 -19.45
CA VAL A 250 6.39 12.25 -18.50
C VAL A 250 6.47 10.89 -19.19
N GLY A 251 6.34 10.83 -20.50
CA GLY A 251 6.38 9.62 -21.32
C GLY A 251 5.90 9.93 -22.74
N GLU A 252 6.10 8.97 -23.64
CA GLU A 252 5.56 9.00 -25.01
C GLU A 252 4.47 7.93 -25.13
N VAL A 253 3.54 8.08 -26.08
CA VAL A 253 2.47 7.11 -26.36
C VAL A 253 2.70 6.51 -27.74
N THR A 254 2.79 5.19 -27.82
CA THR A 254 3.01 4.45 -29.08
C THR A 254 1.76 3.67 -29.51
N VAL A 255 1.73 3.24 -30.78
CA VAL A 255 0.63 2.41 -31.33
C VAL A 255 0.46 1.12 -30.50
N ASP A 256 1.55 0.46 -30.13
CA ASP A 256 1.51 -0.76 -29.30
C ASP A 256 0.93 -0.51 -27.90
N MET A 257 1.17 0.66 -27.31
CA MET A 257 0.57 1.00 -26.02
C MET A 257 -0.96 1.20 -26.14
N MET A 258 -1.44 1.71 -27.26
CA MET A 258 -2.88 1.90 -27.51
C MET A 258 -3.60 0.56 -27.70
N TYR A 259 -3.05 -0.36 -28.50
CA TYR A 259 -3.60 -1.72 -28.64
C TYR A 259 -3.37 -2.59 -27.40
N GLY A 260 -2.25 -2.39 -26.71
CA GLY A 260 -1.82 -3.15 -25.54
C GLY A 260 -2.47 -2.72 -24.23
N GLY A 261 -3.60 -2.02 -24.27
CA GLY A 261 -4.36 -1.65 -23.07
C GLY A 261 -3.62 -0.66 -22.16
N MET A 262 -3.01 0.37 -22.74
CA MET A 262 -2.26 1.42 -22.01
C MET A 262 -1.02 0.91 -21.24
N ARG A 263 -0.50 -0.27 -21.60
CA ARG A 263 0.71 -0.82 -20.98
C ARG A 263 1.88 0.18 -21.04
N GLY A 264 2.37 0.59 -19.88
CA GLY A 264 3.49 1.54 -19.77
C GLY A 264 3.11 3.03 -19.90
N ILE A 265 1.85 3.36 -20.14
CA ILE A 265 1.37 4.74 -20.15
C ILE A 265 1.14 5.21 -18.70
N ARG A 266 1.77 6.33 -18.33
CA ARG A 266 1.50 7.03 -17.07
C ARG A 266 0.23 7.88 -17.25
N GLY A 267 -0.94 7.25 -17.10
CA GLY A 267 -2.24 7.82 -17.50
C GLY A 267 -3.10 8.46 -16.42
N LEU A 268 -2.85 8.17 -15.13
CA LEU A 268 -3.64 8.68 -14.01
C LEU A 268 -2.74 9.04 -12.82
N VAL A 269 -3.32 9.80 -11.87
CA VAL A 269 -2.69 10.11 -10.58
C VAL A 269 -3.38 9.29 -9.50
N THR A 270 -2.59 8.63 -8.67
CA THR A 270 -3.03 8.01 -7.42
C THR A 270 -2.07 8.43 -6.32
N GLU A 271 -2.59 8.63 -5.12
CA GLU A 271 -1.85 9.28 -4.03
C GLU A 271 -1.67 8.34 -2.83
N THR A 272 -2.45 7.26 -2.75
CA THR A 272 -2.55 6.36 -1.61
C THR A 272 -1.41 5.34 -1.55
N SER A 273 -0.99 4.82 -2.71
CA SER A 273 0.11 3.85 -2.79
C SER A 273 0.90 3.95 -4.10
N VAL A 274 2.17 3.56 -4.02
CA VAL A 274 3.10 3.52 -5.16
C VAL A 274 3.98 2.27 -5.04
N LEU A 275 4.16 1.56 -6.15
CA LEU A 275 5.03 0.38 -6.20
C LEU A 275 6.50 0.82 -6.33
N ASP A 276 7.29 0.52 -5.31
CA ASP A 276 8.75 0.58 -5.37
C ASP A 276 9.26 -0.70 -6.06
N PRO A 277 10.02 -0.62 -7.17
CA PRO A 277 10.51 -1.81 -7.87
C PRO A 277 11.42 -2.69 -7.01
N ASP A 278 12.09 -2.09 -6.02
CA ASP A 278 13.07 -2.75 -5.18
C ASP A 278 12.48 -3.09 -3.81
N GLU A 279 11.54 -2.31 -3.26
CA GLU A 279 10.97 -2.54 -1.91
C GLU A 279 9.50 -3.02 -1.89
N GLY A 280 8.85 -3.05 -3.06
CA GLY A 280 7.44 -3.42 -3.20
C GLY A 280 6.46 -2.30 -2.90
N ILE A 281 5.20 -2.66 -2.69
CA ILE A 281 4.14 -1.66 -2.55
C ILE A 281 4.35 -0.83 -1.27
N ARG A 282 4.24 0.50 -1.41
CA ARG A 282 4.32 1.45 -0.30
C ARG A 282 2.98 2.14 -0.11
N PHE A 283 2.48 2.18 1.13
CA PHE A 283 1.29 2.90 1.53
C PHE A 283 1.70 4.28 2.06
N ARG A 284 1.42 5.34 1.30
CA ARG A 284 1.89 6.71 1.61
C ARG A 284 3.39 6.80 1.93
N GLY A 285 4.20 6.01 1.22
CA GLY A 285 5.65 5.95 1.39
C GLY A 285 6.15 4.85 2.36
N TYR A 286 5.28 4.30 3.20
CA TYR A 286 5.64 3.24 4.16
C TYR A 286 5.52 1.86 3.50
N SER A 287 6.59 1.07 3.56
CA SER A 287 6.60 -0.33 3.14
C SER A 287 5.73 -1.22 4.05
N ILE A 288 5.43 -2.44 3.63
CA ILE A 288 4.68 -3.41 4.46
C ILE A 288 5.37 -3.67 5.82
N PRO A 289 6.70 -3.92 5.89
CA PRO A 289 7.37 -4.11 7.19
C PRO A 289 7.30 -2.86 8.09
N GLU A 290 7.42 -1.66 7.51
CA GLU A 290 7.24 -0.41 8.27
C GLU A 290 5.81 -0.28 8.80
N CYS A 291 4.80 -0.62 7.99
CA CYS A 291 3.41 -0.65 8.41
C CYS A 291 3.18 -1.66 9.56
N GLN A 292 3.70 -2.90 9.46
CA GLN A 292 3.61 -3.89 10.54
C GLN A 292 4.23 -3.38 11.84
N LYS A 293 5.35 -2.64 11.75
CA LYS A 293 6.01 -2.07 12.94
C LYS A 293 5.23 -0.90 13.55
N LEU A 294 4.79 0.04 12.72
CA LEU A 294 4.31 1.36 13.15
C LEU A 294 2.80 1.43 13.39
N LEU A 295 2.01 0.65 12.65
CA LEU A 295 0.55 0.71 12.78
C LEU A 295 0.09 0.11 14.13
N PRO A 296 -0.91 0.75 14.78
CA PRO A 296 -1.53 0.20 15.97
C PRO A 296 -2.11 -1.20 15.74
N LYS A 297 -2.06 -2.00 16.80
CA LYS A 297 -2.50 -3.40 16.82
C LYS A 297 -3.68 -3.54 17.78
N ALA A 298 -4.39 -4.66 17.69
CA ALA A 298 -5.39 -4.99 18.69
C ALA A 298 -4.73 -5.24 20.05
N GLN A 299 -5.49 -5.08 21.14
CA GLN A 299 -5.00 -5.45 22.47
C GLN A 299 -4.67 -6.95 22.51
N GLY A 300 -3.40 -7.29 22.75
CA GLY A 300 -2.91 -8.67 22.74
C GLY A 300 -2.74 -9.28 21.34
N GLY A 301 -2.94 -8.51 20.28
CA GLY A 301 -2.63 -8.90 18.90
C GLY A 301 -1.26 -8.38 18.45
N GLU A 302 -0.74 -8.97 17.39
CA GLU A 302 0.53 -8.64 16.76
C GLU A 302 0.37 -8.08 15.34
N GLU A 303 -0.75 -8.35 14.68
CA GLU A 303 -1.01 -7.87 13.31
C GLU A 303 -1.60 -6.45 13.27
N PRO A 304 -1.24 -5.64 12.26
CA PRO A 304 -1.72 -4.26 12.13
C PRO A 304 -3.22 -4.20 11.88
N LEU A 305 -3.89 -3.22 12.49
CA LEU A 305 -5.33 -3.00 12.30
C LEU A 305 -5.63 -2.30 10.96
N PRO A 306 -6.59 -2.78 10.16
CA PRO A 306 -6.99 -2.12 8.92
C PRO A 306 -7.52 -0.69 9.10
N GLU A 307 -8.12 -0.38 10.25
CA GLU A 307 -8.47 0.98 10.66
C GLU A 307 -7.24 1.90 10.62
N GLY A 308 -6.12 1.43 11.17
CA GLY A 308 -4.87 2.17 11.21
C GLY A 308 -4.31 2.42 9.81
N LEU A 309 -4.41 1.41 8.93
CA LEU A 309 -4.01 1.57 7.54
C LEU A 309 -4.92 2.54 6.79
N PHE A 310 -6.24 2.48 6.96
CA PHE A 310 -7.14 3.43 6.31
C PHE A 310 -6.83 4.88 6.74
N TRP A 311 -6.57 5.10 8.03
CA TRP A 311 -6.11 6.41 8.51
C TRP A 311 -4.83 6.86 7.81
N LEU A 312 -3.84 5.99 7.70
CA LEU A 312 -2.60 6.26 6.97
C LEU A 312 -2.88 6.61 5.51
N LEU A 313 -3.66 5.82 4.78
CA LEU A 313 -3.98 6.05 3.37
C LEU A 313 -4.69 7.39 3.16
N VAL A 314 -5.55 7.78 4.10
CA VAL A 314 -6.34 9.02 4.02
C VAL A 314 -5.52 10.26 4.42
N THR A 315 -4.63 10.16 5.41
CA THR A 315 -3.95 11.34 6.00
C THR A 315 -2.46 11.43 5.71
N SER A 316 -1.84 10.37 5.19
CA SER A 316 -0.39 10.18 5.12
C SER A 316 0.33 10.20 6.47
N GLU A 317 -0.40 10.12 7.59
CA GLU A 317 0.13 10.11 8.95
C GLU A 317 -0.13 8.75 9.62
N VAL A 318 0.84 8.23 10.36
CA VAL A 318 0.65 7.02 11.19
C VAL A 318 -0.25 7.39 12.37
N PRO A 319 -1.39 6.71 12.57
CA PRO A 319 -2.32 7.06 13.65
C PRO A 319 -1.81 6.61 15.03
N THR A 320 -2.28 7.31 16.06
CA THR A 320 -2.21 6.90 17.46
C THR A 320 -3.22 5.79 17.78
N GLN A 321 -3.06 5.11 18.92
CA GLN A 321 -4.00 4.09 19.38
C GLN A 321 -5.40 4.68 19.61
N GLU A 322 -5.50 5.91 20.11
CA GLU A 322 -6.74 6.62 20.37
C GLU A 322 -7.49 6.97 19.06
N GLN A 323 -6.74 7.35 18.02
CA GLN A 323 -7.30 7.60 16.69
C GLN A 323 -7.84 6.32 16.05
N VAL A 324 -7.10 5.21 16.14
CA VAL A 324 -7.59 3.90 15.68
C VAL A 324 -8.83 3.47 16.44
N LYS A 325 -8.84 3.61 17.77
CA LYS A 325 -10.02 3.30 18.59
C LYS A 325 -11.24 4.15 18.22
N ALA A 326 -11.06 5.44 17.95
CA ALA A 326 -12.14 6.32 17.52
C ALA A 326 -12.69 5.89 16.15
N LEU A 327 -11.81 5.53 15.21
CA LEU A 327 -12.21 5.05 13.89
C LEU A 327 -12.94 3.70 13.95
N THR A 328 -12.47 2.76 14.78
CA THR A 328 -13.17 1.50 15.06
C THR A 328 -14.60 1.77 15.55
N GLN A 329 -14.78 2.69 16.51
CA GLN A 329 -16.11 3.02 17.02
C GLN A 329 -16.99 3.66 15.94
N GLU A 330 -16.43 4.53 15.09
CA GLU A 330 -17.16 5.11 13.96
C GLU A 330 -17.66 4.03 12.99
N TRP A 331 -16.83 3.07 12.62
CA TRP A 331 -17.25 1.98 11.73
C TRP A 331 -18.30 1.08 12.39
N ASN A 332 -18.13 0.73 13.67
CA ASN A 332 -19.13 -0.05 14.38
C ASN A 332 -20.51 0.65 14.40
N ASN A 333 -20.53 1.98 14.59
CA ASN A 333 -21.76 2.79 14.59
C ASN A 333 -22.41 2.92 13.20
N ARG A 334 -21.67 2.71 12.11
CA ARG A 334 -22.12 2.94 10.73
C ARG A 334 -22.50 1.65 9.99
N ALA A 335 -22.30 0.49 10.60
CA ALA A 335 -22.39 -0.83 9.95
C ALA A 335 -23.82 -1.35 9.67
N ALA A 336 -24.87 -0.60 10.06
CA ALA A 336 -26.26 -1.00 9.87
C ALA A 336 -26.64 -1.08 8.38
N LEU A 337 -27.36 -2.14 8.01
CA LEU A 337 -27.90 -2.33 6.66
C LEU A 337 -29.40 -2.02 6.62
N PRO A 338 -29.90 -1.37 5.56
CA PRO A 338 -31.33 -1.20 5.36
C PRO A 338 -31.99 -2.54 4.98
N ASN A 339 -33.25 -2.73 5.40
CA ASN A 339 -33.95 -4.00 5.24
C ASN A 339 -34.07 -4.48 3.80
N HIS A 340 -34.19 -3.59 2.81
CA HIS A 340 -34.29 -4.01 1.41
C HIS A 340 -33.03 -4.71 0.91
N VAL A 341 -31.84 -4.31 1.41
CA VAL A 341 -30.57 -4.96 1.06
C VAL A 341 -30.47 -6.34 1.71
N ILE A 342 -30.87 -6.48 2.97
CA ILE A 342 -30.91 -7.77 3.66
C ILE A 342 -31.86 -8.73 2.96
N THR A 343 -33.08 -8.28 2.64
CA THR A 343 -34.07 -9.08 1.91
C THR A 343 -33.54 -9.50 0.54
N MET A 344 -32.89 -8.60 -0.19
CA MET A 344 -32.31 -8.91 -1.50
C MET A 344 -31.22 -9.99 -1.38
N LEU A 345 -30.30 -9.85 -0.42
CA LEU A 345 -29.23 -10.82 -0.16
C LEU A 345 -29.77 -12.21 0.19
N ASN A 346 -30.82 -12.28 1.02
CA ASN A 346 -31.43 -13.53 1.44
C ASN A 346 -32.25 -14.21 0.33
N ASN A 347 -32.62 -13.48 -0.71
CA ASN A 347 -33.40 -13.99 -1.84
C ASN A 347 -32.54 -14.35 -3.06
N PHE A 348 -31.22 -14.09 -3.04
CA PHE A 348 -30.36 -14.51 -4.14
C PHE A 348 -30.32 -16.03 -4.24
N PRO A 349 -30.39 -16.60 -5.46
CA PRO A 349 -30.24 -18.04 -5.63
C PRO A 349 -28.78 -18.46 -5.38
N SER A 350 -28.58 -19.67 -4.87
CA SER A 350 -27.25 -20.18 -4.50
C SER A 350 -26.26 -20.34 -5.66
N ASN A 351 -26.75 -20.38 -6.90
CA ASN A 351 -25.93 -20.42 -8.11
C ASN A 351 -25.43 -19.04 -8.56
N LEU A 352 -25.91 -17.93 -7.97
CA LEU A 352 -25.39 -16.61 -8.26
C LEU A 352 -24.03 -16.42 -7.57
N HIS A 353 -22.99 -16.15 -8.37
CA HIS A 353 -21.62 -16.02 -7.89
C HIS A 353 -21.51 -14.99 -6.74
N PRO A 354 -20.74 -15.26 -5.66
CA PRO A 354 -20.64 -14.38 -4.49
C PRO A 354 -20.21 -12.94 -4.83
N MET A 355 -19.29 -12.74 -5.78
CA MET A 355 -18.93 -11.39 -6.25
C MET A 355 -20.10 -10.64 -6.92
N SER A 356 -20.98 -11.35 -7.62
CA SER A 356 -22.17 -10.75 -8.23
C SER A 356 -23.19 -10.35 -7.16
N GLN A 357 -23.39 -11.18 -6.14
CA GLN A 357 -24.21 -10.84 -4.98
C GLN A 357 -23.66 -9.62 -4.25
N PHE A 358 -22.33 -9.57 -4.07
CA PHE A 358 -21.63 -8.49 -3.40
C PHE A 358 -21.79 -7.15 -4.14
N SER A 359 -21.51 -7.14 -5.45
CA SER A 359 -21.67 -5.95 -6.30
C SER A 359 -23.12 -5.46 -6.36
N ALA A 360 -24.09 -6.38 -6.49
CA ALA A 360 -25.51 -6.03 -6.50
C ALA A 360 -25.95 -5.40 -5.16
N ALA A 361 -25.52 -5.95 -4.03
CA ALA A 361 -25.82 -5.40 -2.71
C ALA A 361 -25.20 -4.02 -2.48
N ILE A 362 -23.95 -3.81 -2.92
CA ILE A 362 -23.30 -2.49 -2.86
C ILE A 362 -24.06 -1.49 -3.74
N THR A 363 -24.51 -1.90 -4.93
CA THR A 363 -25.34 -1.06 -5.80
C THR A 363 -26.66 -0.69 -5.12
N ALA A 364 -27.34 -1.64 -4.47
CA ALA A 364 -28.58 -1.39 -3.74
C ALA A 364 -28.42 -0.50 -2.50
N LEU A 365 -27.22 -0.48 -1.89
CA LEU A 365 -26.87 0.42 -0.79
C LEU A 365 -26.74 1.89 -1.21
N ASN A 366 -26.66 2.17 -2.52
CA ASN A 366 -26.67 3.53 -3.05
C ASN A 366 -27.91 4.35 -2.62
N SER A 367 -29.02 3.69 -2.25
CA SER A 367 -30.20 4.36 -1.68
C SER A 367 -29.86 5.25 -0.48
N GLU A 368 -28.78 4.93 0.23
CA GLU A 368 -28.30 5.65 1.42
C GLU A 368 -27.28 6.75 1.09
N SER A 369 -26.94 6.98 -0.20
CA SER A 369 -25.87 7.90 -0.58
C SER A 369 -26.18 9.35 -0.21
N LYS A 370 -25.35 9.90 0.68
CA LYS A 370 -25.36 11.30 1.08
C LYS A 370 -24.80 12.19 -0.03
N PHE A 371 -23.81 11.71 -0.80
CA PHE A 371 -23.24 12.47 -1.91
C PHE A 371 -24.25 12.62 -3.06
N ALA A 372 -24.93 11.56 -3.47
CA ALA A 372 -25.96 11.63 -4.52
C ALA A 372 -27.05 12.64 -4.16
N LYS A 373 -27.55 12.59 -2.91
CA LYS A 373 -28.54 13.53 -2.40
C LYS A 373 -28.02 14.97 -2.36
N ALA A 374 -26.82 15.20 -1.83
CA ALA A 374 -26.23 16.53 -1.72
C ALA A 374 -25.91 17.15 -3.09
N TYR A 375 -25.46 16.34 -4.05
CA TYR A 375 -25.21 16.77 -5.42
C TYR A 375 -26.50 17.22 -6.12
N ALA A 376 -27.57 16.44 -6.00
CA ALA A 376 -28.89 16.82 -6.51
C ALA A 376 -29.44 18.12 -5.90
N GLN A 377 -29.04 18.44 -4.66
CA GLN A 377 -29.37 19.68 -3.97
C GLN A 377 -28.44 20.85 -4.28
N GLY A 378 -27.46 20.67 -5.18
CA GLY A 378 -26.57 21.75 -5.64
C GLY A 378 -25.44 22.09 -4.67
N VAL A 379 -24.92 21.13 -3.90
CA VAL A 379 -23.77 21.36 -3.03
C VAL A 379 -22.56 21.93 -3.82
N PRO A 380 -21.79 22.90 -3.27
CA PRO A 380 -20.63 23.45 -3.95
C PRO A 380 -19.53 22.39 -4.19
N LYS A 381 -18.84 22.48 -5.34
CA LYS A 381 -17.73 21.57 -5.72
C LYS A 381 -16.66 21.39 -4.63
N ALA A 382 -16.30 22.47 -3.94
CA ALA A 382 -15.30 22.45 -2.87
C ALA A 382 -15.67 21.55 -1.68
N LYS A 383 -16.96 21.20 -1.53
CA LYS A 383 -17.48 20.36 -0.45
C LYS A 383 -17.78 18.93 -0.88
N TYR A 384 -17.57 18.55 -2.15
CA TYR A 384 -17.85 17.19 -2.62
C TYR A 384 -17.15 16.11 -1.79
N TRP A 385 -15.90 16.34 -1.41
CA TRP A 385 -15.13 15.42 -0.59
C TRP A 385 -15.77 15.16 0.78
N GLU A 386 -16.50 16.12 1.35
CA GLU A 386 -17.12 15.97 2.68
C GLU A 386 -18.20 14.89 2.69
N PHE A 387 -18.94 14.76 1.59
CA PHE A 387 -20.03 13.78 1.44
C PHE A 387 -19.52 12.46 0.89
N VAL A 388 -18.51 12.50 0.00
CA VAL A 388 -17.81 11.29 -0.44
C VAL A 388 -17.07 10.62 0.71
N TYR A 389 -16.53 11.40 1.67
CA TYR A 389 -16.00 10.88 2.92
C TYR A 389 -17.07 10.13 3.72
N GLU A 390 -18.26 10.73 3.92
CA GLU A 390 -19.33 10.07 4.68
C GLU A 390 -19.78 8.77 4.03
N ASP A 391 -20.01 8.79 2.71
CA ASP A 391 -20.43 7.60 1.97
C ASP A 391 -19.33 6.52 1.97
N SER A 392 -18.06 6.92 1.92
CA SER A 392 -16.92 5.99 2.00
C SER A 392 -16.83 5.32 3.37
N MET A 393 -16.97 6.10 4.45
CA MET A 393 -16.97 5.59 5.82
C MET A 393 -18.16 4.65 6.09
N ASP A 394 -19.34 5.02 5.61
CA ASP A 394 -20.54 4.19 5.74
C ASP A 394 -20.42 2.90 4.92
N LEU A 395 -19.88 2.97 3.71
CA LEU A 395 -19.67 1.80 2.88
C LEU A 395 -18.69 0.83 3.54
N ILE A 396 -17.48 1.28 3.93
CA ILE A 396 -16.47 0.43 4.60
C ILE A 396 -17.06 -0.26 5.83
N ALA A 397 -17.82 0.47 6.64
CA ALA A 397 -18.49 -0.08 7.81
C ALA A 397 -19.50 -1.20 7.48
N LYS A 398 -20.23 -1.07 6.37
CA LYS A 398 -21.29 -1.99 5.95
C LYS A 398 -20.77 -3.23 5.20
N LEU A 399 -19.59 -3.14 4.57
CA LEU A 399 -19.04 -4.21 3.72
C LEU A 399 -18.88 -5.56 4.44
N PRO A 400 -18.35 -5.65 5.68
CA PRO A 400 -18.28 -6.92 6.41
C PRO A 400 -19.63 -7.58 6.60
N THR A 401 -20.67 -6.81 6.95
CA THR A 401 -22.02 -7.34 7.17
C THR A 401 -22.60 -7.90 5.87
N VAL A 402 -22.48 -7.16 4.76
CA VAL A 402 -22.90 -7.64 3.43
C VAL A 402 -22.15 -8.92 3.04
N ALA A 403 -20.82 -8.89 3.16
CA ALA A 403 -19.97 -10.02 2.82
C ALA A 403 -20.31 -11.26 3.67
N ALA A 404 -20.51 -11.08 4.98
CA ALA A 404 -20.84 -12.18 5.88
C ALA A 404 -22.22 -12.77 5.59
N ILE A 405 -23.24 -11.96 5.28
CA ILE A 405 -24.56 -12.48 4.86
C ILE A 405 -24.40 -13.36 3.61
N ILE A 406 -23.64 -12.91 2.61
CA ILE A 406 -23.37 -13.70 1.39
C ILE A 406 -22.70 -15.05 1.75
N TYR A 407 -21.67 -15.00 2.59
CA TYR A 407 -20.97 -16.21 3.03
C TYR A 407 -21.89 -17.19 3.74
N ARG A 408 -22.70 -16.69 4.68
CA ARG A 408 -23.62 -17.52 5.47
C ARG A 408 -24.74 -18.10 4.61
N ASN A 409 -25.31 -17.31 3.72
CA ASN A 409 -26.36 -17.75 2.79
C ASN A 409 -25.86 -18.88 1.87
N LEU A 410 -24.64 -18.76 1.36
CA LEU A 410 -24.08 -19.75 0.44
C LEU A 410 -23.55 -21.00 1.13
N TYR A 411 -22.92 -20.85 2.30
CA TYR A 411 -22.06 -21.90 2.86
C TYR A 411 -22.39 -22.29 4.30
N ARG A 412 -23.34 -21.62 4.96
CA ARG A 412 -23.76 -21.89 6.35
C ARG A 412 -25.28 -21.83 6.51
N GLU A 413 -26.01 -22.36 5.52
CA GLU A 413 -27.47 -22.56 5.56
C GLU A 413 -28.29 -21.29 5.86
N GLY A 414 -27.78 -20.11 5.49
CA GLY A 414 -28.46 -18.83 5.76
C GLY A 414 -28.47 -18.41 7.23
N ALA A 415 -27.54 -18.95 8.04
CA ALA A 415 -27.41 -18.54 9.44
C ALA A 415 -27.18 -17.02 9.57
N THR A 416 -28.00 -16.35 10.38
CA THR A 416 -27.88 -14.91 10.61
C THR A 416 -26.52 -14.57 11.21
N PRO A 417 -25.76 -13.62 10.64
CA PRO A 417 -24.54 -13.13 11.27
C PRO A 417 -24.79 -12.58 12.68
N CYS A 418 -23.80 -12.72 13.56
CA CYS A 418 -23.87 -12.12 14.89
C CYS A 418 -23.96 -10.58 14.79
N PRO A 419 -24.56 -9.89 15.78
CA PRO A 419 -24.54 -8.43 15.81
C PRO A 419 -23.11 -7.90 15.96
N ILE A 420 -22.91 -6.64 15.56
CA ILE A 420 -21.64 -5.93 15.78
C ILE A 420 -21.39 -5.80 17.29
N ASP A 421 -20.22 -6.24 17.73
CA ASP A 421 -19.70 -5.96 19.06
C ASP A 421 -18.93 -4.63 19.03
N ASN A 422 -19.49 -3.62 19.71
CA ASN A 422 -18.90 -2.29 19.79
C ASN A 422 -17.53 -2.25 20.49
N ALA A 423 -17.18 -3.29 21.26
CA ALA A 423 -15.88 -3.40 21.91
C ALA A 423 -14.79 -3.99 21.01
N LYS A 424 -15.14 -4.46 19.81
CA LYS A 424 -14.25 -5.18 18.90
C LYS A 424 -13.92 -4.35 17.66
N ASP A 425 -12.73 -4.60 17.10
CA ASP A 425 -12.28 -4.01 15.84
C ASP A 425 -13.01 -4.59 14.62
N TRP A 426 -12.83 -3.92 13.48
CA TRP A 426 -13.51 -4.23 12.23
C TRP A 426 -13.26 -5.67 11.75
N SER A 427 -12.00 -6.14 11.87
CA SER A 427 -11.62 -7.48 11.42
C SER A 427 -12.18 -8.55 12.34
N TRP A 428 -12.17 -8.32 13.65
CA TRP A 428 -12.80 -9.21 14.62
C TRP A 428 -14.30 -9.34 14.34
N ASN A 429 -15.01 -8.22 14.22
CA ASN A 429 -16.45 -8.24 13.91
C ASN A 429 -16.73 -8.98 12.59
N PHE A 430 -15.89 -8.79 11.57
CA PHE A 430 -16.03 -9.50 10.31
C PHE A 430 -15.84 -11.01 10.47
N SER A 431 -14.77 -11.46 11.13
CA SER A 431 -14.49 -12.88 11.35
C SER A 431 -15.60 -13.57 12.17
N SER A 432 -16.08 -12.94 13.25
CA SER A 432 -17.20 -13.49 14.04
C SER A 432 -18.49 -13.54 13.22
N MET A 433 -18.78 -12.52 12.41
CA MET A 433 -19.93 -12.54 11.50
C MET A 433 -19.84 -13.69 10.47
N LEU A 434 -18.64 -14.00 9.96
CA LEU A 434 -18.37 -15.15 9.10
C LEU A 434 -18.50 -16.50 9.83
N GLY A 435 -18.31 -16.51 11.16
CA GLY A 435 -18.42 -17.69 12.02
C GLY A 435 -17.08 -18.28 12.43
N TYR A 436 -16.06 -17.44 12.47
CA TYR A 436 -14.70 -17.81 12.86
C TYR A 436 -14.30 -17.01 14.09
N ASP A 437 -14.18 -17.72 15.22
CA ASP A 437 -13.81 -17.13 16.51
C ASP A 437 -12.39 -17.51 16.95
N ASP A 438 -11.66 -18.27 16.13
CA ASP A 438 -10.24 -18.58 16.37
C ASP A 438 -9.43 -17.26 16.40
N PRO A 439 -8.76 -16.93 17.52
CA PRO A 439 -7.97 -15.71 17.62
C PRO A 439 -6.90 -15.57 16.53
N ALA A 440 -6.31 -16.68 16.09
CA ALA A 440 -5.30 -16.66 15.03
C ALA A 440 -5.93 -16.42 13.65
N PHE A 441 -7.17 -16.88 13.39
CA PHE A 441 -7.89 -16.48 12.18
C PHE A 441 -8.26 -15.00 12.18
N ILE A 442 -8.58 -14.43 13.35
CA ILE A 442 -8.84 -13.00 13.48
C ILE A 442 -7.58 -12.17 13.18
N GLU A 443 -6.42 -12.60 13.70
CA GLU A 443 -5.12 -12.00 13.34
C GLU A 443 -4.82 -12.12 11.84
N LEU A 444 -5.07 -13.29 11.25
CA LEU A 444 -4.95 -13.49 9.80
C LEU A 444 -5.84 -12.51 9.03
N MET A 445 -7.08 -12.30 9.48
CA MET A 445 -8.00 -11.37 8.83
C MET A 445 -7.52 -9.91 8.92
N ARG A 446 -6.97 -9.49 10.08
CA ARG A 446 -6.35 -8.16 10.24
C ARG A 446 -5.19 -7.96 9.26
N LEU A 447 -4.30 -8.94 9.17
CA LEU A 447 -3.17 -8.90 8.22
C LEU A 447 -3.67 -8.90 6.77
N TYR A 448 -4.58 -9.82 6.41
CA TYR A 448 -5.11 -9.98 5.06
C TYR A 448 -5.77 -8.69 4.56
N LEU A 449 -6.65 -8.11 5.38
CA LEU A 449 -7.38 -6.89 5.03
C LEU A 449 -6.45 -5.66 4.94
N THR A 450 -5.36 -5.67 5.69
CA THR A 450 -4.32 -4.63 5.61
C THR A 450 -3.52 -4.74 4.31
N ILE A 451 -2.94 -5.90 3.99
CA ILE A 451 -1.96 -6.00 2.89
C ILE A 451 -2.57 -6.02 1.49
N HIS A 452 -3.87 -6.31 1.37
CA HIS A 452 -4.60 -6.25 0.09
C HIS A 452 -5.30 -4.91 -0.16
N SER A 453 -5.17 -3.96 0.78
CA SER A 453 -5.99 -2.75 0.85
C SER A 453 -5.87 -1.86 -0.38
N ASP A 454 -4.66 -1.77 -0.93
CA ASP A 454 -4.36 -0.92 -2.08
C ASP A 454 -3.15 -1.44 -2.86
N HIS A 455 -3.08 -1.14 -4.16
CA HIS A 455 -1.92 -1.45 -5.00
C HIS A 455 -1.91 -0.60 -6.27
N GLU A 456 -1.62 0.69 -6.09
CA GLU A 456 -1.71 1.75 -7.08
C GLU A 456 -3.13 1.87 -7.68
N GLY A 457 -3.29 2.78 -8.66
CA GLY A 457 -4.58 3.02 -9.33
C GLY A 457 -4.72 2.36 -10.71
N GLY A 458 -3.66 1.71 -11.22
CA GLY A 458 -3.66 1.12 -12.57
C GLY A 458 -4.29 -0.27 -12.68
N ASN A 459 -4.56 -0.94 -11.56
CA ASN A 459 -5.27 -2.21 -11.56
C ASN A 459 -6.77 -1.99 -11.87
N VAL A 460 -7.42 -2.97 -12.52
CA VAL A 460 -8.78 -2.82 -13.06
C VAL A 460 -9.77 -2.36 -11.99
N SER A 461 -9.74 -2.93 -10.79
CA SER A 461 -10.67 -2.55 -9.72
C SER A 461 -10.51 -1.09 -9.27
N ALA A 462 -9.28 -0.63 -9.07
CA ALA A 462 -9.01 0.74 -8.61
C ALA A 462 -9.26 1.75 -9.73
N HIS A 463 -8.83 1.44 -10.96
CA HIS A 463 -9.08 2.28 -12.12
C HIS A 463 -10.57 2.42 -12.41
N THR A 464 -11.34 1.33 -12.35
CA THR A 464 -12.81 1.41 -12.53
C THR A 464 -13.47 2.25 -11.44
N CYS A 465 -13.05 2.13 -10.17
CA CYS A 465 -13.56 3.01 -9.10
C CYS A 465 -13.26 4.49 -9.41
N HIS A 466 -12.03 4.80 -9.81
CA HIS A 466 -11.61 6.15 -10.19
C HIS A 466 -12.40 6.68 -11.39
N LEU A 467 -12.48 5.89 -12.47
CA LEU A 467 -13.16 6.23 -13.72
C LEU A 467 -14.64 6.54 -13.48
N VAL A 468 -15.37 5.66 -12.80
CA VAL A 468 -16.81 5.87 -12.50
C VAL A 468 -16.98 7.04 -11.54
N GLY A 469 -16.12 7.15 -10.51
CA GLY A 469 -16.11 8.30 -9.60
C GLY A 469 -15.80 9.63 -10.29
N SER A 470 -15.02 9.64 -11.37
CA SER A 470 -14.70 10.85 -12.15
C SER A 470 -15.92 11.47 -12.85
N ALA A 471 -16.95 10.66 -13.10
CA ALA A 471 -18.26 11.10 -13.59
C ALA A 471 -19.17 11.63 -12.47
N LEU A 472 -18.65 11.77 -11.24
CA LEU A 472 -19.38 12.17 -10.03
C LEU A 472 -20.47 11.17 -9.62
N SER A 473 -20.29 9.89 -9.95
CA SER A 473 -20.98 8.82 -9.22
C SER A 473 -20.45 8.75 -7.79
N ASP A 474 -21.35 8.47 -6.85
CA ASP A 474 -21.02 8.31 -5.43
C ASP A 474 -20.18 7.03 -5.16
N PRO A 475 -19.61 6.91 -3.96
CA PRO A 475 -18.77 5.77 -3.58
C PRO A 475 -19.39 4.39 -3.77
N TYR A 476 -20.70 4.24 -3.57
CA TYR A 476 -21.35 2.93 -3.69
C TYR A 476 -21.33 2.45 -5.15
N LEU A 477 -21.74 3.31 -6.09
CA LEU A 477 -21.75 2.97 -7.51
C LEU A 477 -20.35 2.78 -8.08
N ALA A 478 -19.41 3.66 -7.69
CA ALA A 478 -18.02 3.55 -8.11
C ALA A 478 -17.38 2.23 -7.63
N PHE A 479 -17.60 1.87 -6.36
CA PHE A 479 -17.04 0.66 -5.78
C PHE A 479 -17.70 -0.62 -6.33
N ALA A 480 -19.03 -0.63 -6.52
CA ALA A 480 -19.71 -1.77 -7.15
C ALA A 480 -19.18 -2.05 -8.57
N ALA A 481 -18.97 -1.00 -9.37
CA ALA A 481 -18.34 -1.15 -10.69
C ALA A 481 -16.91 -1.72 -10.57
N GLY A 482 -16.13 -1.24 -9.61
CA GLY A 482 -14.81 -1.79 -9.28
C GLY A 482 -14.85 -3.28 -8.92
N MET A 483 -15.88 -3.74 -8.19
CA MET A 483 -16.09 -5.15 -7.86
C MET A 483 -16.44 -6.00 -9.08
N ASN A 484 -17.16 -5.45 -10.06
CA ASN A 484 -17.37 -6.14 -11.34
C ASN A 484 -16.05 -6.34 -12.09
N GLY A 485 -15.18 -5.33 -12.09
CA GLY A 485 -13.82 -5.45 -12.63
C GLY A 485 -12.96 -6.45 -11.85
N LEU A 486 -13.06 -6.47 -10.51
CA LEU A 486 -12.35 -7.41 -9.64
C LEU A 486 -12.80 -8.86 -9.86
N ALA A 487 -14.06 -9.09 -10.18
CA ALA A 487 -14.59 -10.42 -10.52
C ALA A 487 -14.03 -10.98 -11.85
N GLY A 488 -13.37 -10.16 -12.66
CA GLY A 488 -12.73 -10.59 -13.89
C GLY A 488 -11.62 -11.62 -13.62
N PRO A 489 -11.55 -12.74 -14.36
CA PRO A 489 -10.55 -13.79 -14.16
C PRO A 489 -9.10 -13.31 -14.19
N LEU A 490 -8.80 -12.31 -15.03
CA LEU A 490 -7.46 -11.74 -15.17
C LEU A 490 -7.06 -10.79 -14.02
N HIS A 491 -7.91 -10.64 -13.00
CA HIS A 491 -7.65 -9.74 -11.87
C HIS A 491 -7.84 -10.45 -10.53
N GLY A 492 -9.05 -10.95 -10.22
CA GLY A 492 -9.39 -11.41 -8.87
C GLY A 492 -9.27 -12.90 -8.58
N LEU A 493 -8.74 -13.72 -9.51
CA LEU A 493 -8.70 -15.18 -9.37
C LEU A 493 -7.32 -15.78 -9.06
N ALA A 494 -6.26 -14.97 -9.00
CA ALA A 494 -4.89 -15.48 -8.84
C ALA A 494 -4.71 -16.35 -7.58
N ASN A 495 -5.32 -15.98 -6.46
CA ASN A 495 -5.31 -16.76 -5.22
C ASN A 495 -5.92 -18.17 -5.44
N GLN A 496 -7.10 -18.23 -6.07
CA GLN A 496 -7.77 -19.50 -6.36
C GLN A 496 -6.97 -20.36 -7.34
N GLU A 497 -6.40 -19.76 -8.39
CA GLU A 497 -5.58 -20.46 -9.39
C GLU A 497 -4.34 -21.09 -8.75
N VAL A 498 -3.66 -20.38 -7.85
CA VAL A 498 -2.55 -20.92 -7.05
C VAL A 498 -3.04 -22.10 -6.22
N LEU A 499 -4.14 -21.96 -5.48
CA LEU A 499 -4.59 -23.00 -4.57
C LEU A 499 -5.02 -24.28 -5.30
N VAL A 500 -5.72 -24.15 -6.43
CA VAL A 500 -6.08 -25.27 -7.31
C VAL A 500 -4.82 -25.96 -7.84
N TRP A 501 -3.82 -25.19 -8.26
CA TRP A 501 -2.57 -25.74 -8.78
C TRP A 501 -1.75 -26.47 -7.70
N VAL A 502 -1.62 -25.88 -6.50
CA VAL A 502 -0.91 -26.51 -5.36
C VAL A 502 -1.63 -27.77 -4.89
N THR A 503 -2.97 -27.75 -4.85
CA THR A 503 -3.77 -28.93 -4.49
C THR A 503 -3.56 -30.07 -5.48
N LYS A 504 -3.62 -29.78 -6.78
CA LYS A 504 -3.34 -30.77 -7.84
C LYS A 504 -1.93 -31.33 -7.74
N LEU A 505 -0.95 -30.48 -7.44
CA LEU A 505 0.43 -30.91 -7.24
C LEU A 505 0.53 -31.89 -6.05
N GLN A 506 -0.08 -31.54 -4.91
CA GLN A 506 -0.12 -32.41 -3.74
C GLN A 506 -0.80 -33.75 -4.03
N GLU A 507 -1.93 -33.75 -4.75
CA GLU A 507 -2.63 -34.98 -5.15
C GLU A 507 -1.79 -35.86 -6.07
N GLN A 508 -1.02 -35.28 -6.99
CA GLN A 508 -0.20 -36.02 -7.96
C GLN A 508 1.11 -36.54 -7.37
N LEU A 509 1.77 -35.76 -6.52
CA LEU A 509 3.08 -36.12 -5.97
C LEU A 509 2.98 -36.82 -4.60
N GLY A 510 1.82 -36.76 -3.94
CA GLY A 510 1.58 -37.36 -2.63
C GLY A 510 2.05 -36.48 -1.47
N GLY A 511 2.38 -37.13 -0.34
CA GLY A 511 2.76 -36.48 0.92
C GLY A 511 4.09 -35.71 0.85
N GLU A 512 5.12 -36.17 1.56
CA GLU A 512 6.43 -35.49 1.51
C GLU A 512 7.12 -35.71 0.16
N VAL A 513 7.28 -34.63 -0.61
CA VAL A 513 7.90 -34.62 -1.94
C VAL A 513 9.36 -34.20 -1.81
N SER A 514 10.29 -34.86 -2.50
CA SER A 514 11.68 -34.41 -2.56
C SER A 514 11.84 -33.18 -3.46
N ASP A 515 12.82 -32.32 -3.18
CA ASP A 515 13.09 -31.12 -4.01
C ASP A 515 13.33 -31.48 -5.48
N GLU A 516 13.94 -32.64 -5.76
CA GLU A 516 14.19 -33.15 -7.11
C GLU A 516 12.88 -33.47 -7.86
N LYS A 517 11.96 -34.20 -7.23
CA LYS A 517 10.65 -34.52 -7.83
C LYS A 517 9.81 -33.27 -8.06
N LEU A 518 9.85 -32.32 -7.12
CA LEU A 518 9.18 -31.04 -7.28
C LEU A 518 9.77 -30.27 -8.46
N ARG A 519 11.10 -30.19 -8.55
CA ARG A 519 11.80 -29.55 -9.67
C ARG A 519 11.43 -30.16 -11.02
N ASP A 520 11.36 -31.48 -11.13
CA ASP A 520 10.89 -32.16 -12.35
C ASP A 520 9.46 -31.78 -12.72
N PHE A 521 8.57 -31.72 -11.72
CA PHE A 521 7.18 -31.30 -11.92
C PHE A 521 7.08 -29.86 -12.44
N ILE A 522 7.84 -28.94 -11.86
CA ILE A 522 7.89 -27.54 -12.32
C ILE A 522 8.43 -27.44 -13.75
N TRP A 523 9.51 -28.15 -14.07
CA TRP A 523 10.06 -28.18 -15.43
C TRP A 523 9.06 -28.74 -16.44
N ASN A 524 8.34 -29.80 -16.10
CA ASN A 524 7.29 -30.37 -16.95
C ASN A 524 6.14 -29.37 -17.18
N THR A 525 5.75 -28.65 -16.12
CA THR A 525 4.74 -27.58 -16.21
C THR A 525 5.20 -26.50 -17.19
N LEU A 526 6.42 -25.99 -17.04
CA LEU A 526 6.99 -24.95 -17.91
C LEU A 526 7.21 -25.41 -19.36
N LYS A 527 7.66 -26.66 -19.57
CA LYS A 527 7.84 -27.26 -20.91
C LYS A 527 6.51 -27.51 -21.64
N SER A 528 5.41 -27.68 -20.91
CA SER A 528 4.07 -27.79 -21.48
C SER A 528 3.48 -26.46 -21.96
N GLY A 529 4.20 -25.35 -21.78
CA GLY A 529 3.73 -24.00 -22.11
C GLY A 529 2.88 -23.34 -21.02
N GLN A 530 2.70 -24.01 -19.88
CA GLN A 530 2.05 -23.45 -18.70
C GLN A 530 3.03 -22.59 -17.89
N VAL A 531 2.49 -21.76 -16.99
CA VAL A 531 3.24 -20.95 -16.03
C VAL A 531 3.06 -21.51 -14.63
N VAL A 532 3.93 -21.13 -13.70
CA VAL A 532 3.73 -21.40 -12.26
C VAL A 532 2.88 -20.26 -11.69
N PRO A 533 1.63 -20.51 -11.26
CA PRO A 533 0.75 -19.45 -10.76
C PRO A 533 1.37 -18.72 -9.57
N GLY A 534 1.22 -17.39 -9.53
CA GLY A 534 1.76 -16.54 -8.47
C GLY A 534 3.25 -16.22 -8.57
N TYR A 535 3.97 -16.73 -9.59
CA TYR A 535 5.38 -16.42 -9.86
C TYR A 535 5.56 -15.72 -11.21
N GLY A 536 6.52 -14.78 -11.31
CA GLY A 536 6.87 -14.15 -12.59
C GLY A 536 6.31 -12.74 -12.80
N HIS A 537 6.71 -11.77 -11.97
CA HIS A 537 6.21 -10.40 -12.04
C HIS A 537 6.96 -9.53 -13.07
N ALA A 538 6.25 -8.62 -13.75
CA ALA A 538 6.86 -7.71 -14.74
C ALA A 538 7.73 -6.57 -14.14
N VAL A 539 7.64 -6.31 -12.83
CA VAL A 539 8.12 -5.06 -12.20
C VAL A 539 8.91 -5.33 -10.92
N LEU A 540 8.34 -6.07 -9.97
CA LEU A 540 8.99 -6.43 -8.70
C LEU A 540 10.26 -7.25 -8.91
N ARG A 541 11.40 -6.77 -8.43
CA ARG A 541 12.72 -7.43 -8.59
C ARG A 541 13.08 -8.42 -7.48
N LYS A 542 12.34 -8.40 -6.37
CA LYS A 542 12.47 -9.33 -5.24
C LYS A 542 11.10 -9.87 -4.83
N THR A 543 11.10 -10.81 -3.89
CA THR A 543 9.87 -11.34 -3.27
C THR A 543 8.98 -10.22 -2.77
N ASP A 544 7.70 -10.29 -3.14
CA ASP A 544 6.69 -9.33 -2.67
C ASP A 544 6.68 -9.31 -1.13
N PRO A 545 6.80 -8.14 -0.48
CA PRO A 545 6.76 -8.08 0.98
C PRO A 545 5.42 -8.57 1.55
N ARG A 546 4.34 -8.54 0.77
CA ARG A 546 3.03 -9.12 1.14
C ARG A 546 3.02 -10.65 1.12
N TYR A 547 3.86 -11.29 0.29
CA TYR A 547 4.12 -12.72 0.38
C TYR A 547 4.89 -13.03 1.66
N THR A 548 5.91 -12.20 1.95
CA THR A 548 6.82 -12.39 3.08
C THR A 548 6.09 -12.32 4.44
N CYS A 549 5.25 -11.31 4.66
CA CYS A 549 4.50 -11.20 5.93
C CYS A 549 3.52 -12.39 6.14
N GLN A 550 2.89 -12.87 5.07
CA GLN A 550 2.03 -14.06 5.12
C GLN A 550 2.82 -15.34 5.44
N ARG A 551 4.06 -15.43 4.91
CA ARG A 551 4.98 -16.51 5.23
C ARG A 551 5.41 -16.48 6.70
N GLU A 552 5.73 -15.30 7.23
CA GLU A 552 6.07 -15.12 8.64
C GLU A 552 4.91 -15.54 9.55
N PHE A 553 3.69 -15.12 9.21
CA PHE A 553 2.48 -15.57 9.88
C PHE A 553 2.34 -17.10 9.86
N ALA A 554 2.53 -17.72 8.70
CA ALA A 554 2.45 -19.18 8.57
C ALA A 554 3.50 -19.92 9.40
N LEU A 555 4.75 -19.45 9.40
CA LEU A 555 5.84 -20.02 10.19
C LEU A 555 5.55 -19.99 11.69
N LYS A 556 4.82 -18.97 12.16
CA LYS A 556 4.44 -18.82 13.57
C LYS A 556 3.22 -19.67 13.94
N HIS A 557 2.20 -19.70 13.09
CA HIS A 557 0.88 -20.23 13.47
C HIS A 557 0.54 -21.61 12.89
N LEU A 558 1.14 -21.98 11.75
CA LEU A 558 0.88 -23.25 11.06
C LEU A 558 2.14 -23.86 10.38
N PRO A 559 3.31 -23.91 11.05
CA PRO A 559 4.56 -24.36 10.41
C PRO A 559 4.53 -25.83 9.96
N ASN A 560 3.65 -26.63 10.57
CA ASN A 560 3.52 -28.05 10.31
C ASN A 560 2.44 -28.41 9.30
N ASP A 561 1.67 -27.42 8.80
CA ASP A 561 0.63 -27.67 7.81
C ASP A 561 1.24 -28.20 6.49
N PRO A 562 0.73 -29.33 5.95
CA PRO A 562 1.29 -29.92 4.73
C PRO A 562 1.23 -29.00 3.50
N MET A 563 0.16 -28.21 3.35
CA MET A 563 0.01 -27.28 2.22
C MET A 563 0.98 -26.10 2.34
N PHE A 564 1.16 -25.57 3.55
CA PHE A 564 2.18 -24.55 3.80
C PHE A 564 3.59 -25.07 3.55
N LYS A 565 3.93 -26.29 4.02
CA LYS A 565 5.24 -26.91 3.74
C LYS A 565 5.49 -27.00 2.24
N LEU A 566 4.49 -27.41 1.47
CA LEU A 566 4.58 -27.47 0.02
C LEU A 566 4.78 -26.07 -0.60
N VAL A 567 4.00 -25.06 -0.21
CA VAL A 567 4.19 -23.66 -0.65
C VAL A 567 5.59 -23.14 -0.30
N SER A 568 6.10 -23.48 0.88
CA SER A 568 7.46 -23.16 1.31
C SER A 568 8.54 -23.84 0.47
N GLN A 569 8.30 -25.09 0.05
CA GLN A 569 9.20 -25.84 -0.82
C GLN A 569 9.19 -25.27 -2.25
N ILE A 570 8.01 -24.90 -2.77
CA ILE A 570 7.84 -24.20 -4.04
C ILE A 570 8.65 -22.89 -4.04
N TYR A 571 8.59 -22.12 -2.96
CA TYR A 571 9.38 -20.88 -2.80
C TYR A 571 10.88 -21.10 -2.86
N LYS A 572 11.36 -22.23 -2.32
CA LYS A 572 12.77 -22.61 -2.38
C LYS A 572 13.21 -22.99 -3.81
N VAL A 573 12.35 -23.66 -4.58
CA VAL A 573 12.74 -24.34 -5.83
C VAL A 573 12.43 -23.53 -7.09
N VAL A 574 11.27 -22.86 -7.15
CA VAL A 574 10.78 -22.21 -8.38
C VAL A 574 11.65 -21.04 -8.85
N PRO A 575 12.15 -20.13 -7.98
CA PRO A 575 12.92 -18.99 -8.45
C PRO A 575 14.15 -19.38 -9.27
N ASP A 576 14.92 -20.36 -8.81
CA ASP A 576 16.11 -20.85 -9.51
C ASP A 576 15.77 -21.47 -10.87
N ILE A 577 14.66 -22.21 -10.95
CA ILE A 577 14.18 -22.79 -12.22
C ILE A 577 13.80 -21.70 -13.21
N LEU A 578 13.11 -20.65 -12.77
CA LEU A 578 12.70 -19.55 -13.63
C LEU A 578 13.89 -18.72 -14.12
N ILE A 579 14.92 -18.55 -13.28
CA ILE A 579 16.20 -17.94 -13.67
C ILE A 579 16.88 -18.78 -14.75
N GLU A 580 16.99 -20.10 -14.54
CA GLU A 580 17.59 -21.02 -15.50
C GLU A 580 16.83 -21.09 -16.83
N GLN A 581 15.49 -20.99 -16.78
CA GLN A 581 14.67 -20.93 -17.98
C GLN A 581 14.92 -19.66 -18.81
N GLY A 582 15.31 -18.55 -18.17
CA GLY A 582 15.63 -17.29 -18.83
C GLY A 582 14.46 -16.55 -19.49
N LYS A 583 13.21 -16.97 -19.26
CA LYS A 583 12.00 -16.32 -19.80
C LYS A 583 11.36 -15.32 -18.85
N ALA A 584 11.35 -15.62 -17.55
CA ALA A 584 10.77 -14.75 -16.54
C ALA A 584 11.73 -13.60 -16.23
N LYS A 585 11.26 -12.35 -16.33
CA LYS A 585 12.09 -11.18 -16.01
C LYS A 585 12.43 -11.10 -14.52
N ASN A 586 11.44 -11.39 -13.65
CA ASN A 586 11.64 -11.46 -12.21
C ASN A 586 10.96 -12.73 -11.67
N PRO A 587 11.71 -13.67 -11.08
CA PRO A 587 11.26 -15.04 -10.80
C PRO A 587 10.57 -15.22 -9.44
N TRP A 588 10.19 -14.12 -8.78
CA TRP A 588 9.73 -14.13 -7.39
C TRP A 588 8.21 -14.23 -7.24
N PRO A 589 7.70 -14.73 -6.10
CA PRO A 589 6.26 -14.83 -5.87
C PRO A 589 5.62 -13.50 -5.48
N ASN A 590 4.32 -13.41 -5.70
CA ASN A 590 3.44 -12.34 -5.23
C ASN A 590 2.55 -12.79 -4.05
N VAL A 591 1.75 -11.86 -3.51
CA VAL A 591 0.81 -12.12 -2.40
C VAL A 591 -0.11 -13.32 -2.59
N ASP A 592 -0.58 -13.56 -3.83
CA ASP A 592 -1.56 -14.61 -4.16
C ASP A 592 -0.97 -16.02 -4.09
N ALA A 593 0.36 -16.14 -4.19
CA ALA A 593 1.07 -17.41 -4.03
C ALA A 593 0.98 -17.99 -2.60
N HIS A 594 0.47 -17.23 -1.62
CA HIS A 594 0.48 -17.62 -0.21
C HIS A 594 -0.88 -17.53 0.51
N SER A 595 -1.77 -16.63 0.09
CA SER A 595 -3.00 -16.34 0.83
C SER A 595 -3.97 -17.52 0.92
N GLY A 596 -4.07 -18.32 -0.16
CA GLY A 596 -5.02 -19.44 -0.21
C GLY A 596 -4.77 -20.52 0.85
N VAL A 597 -3.51 -20.87 1.11
CA VAL A 597 -3.17 -21.90 2.12
C VAL A 597 -3.45 -21.44 3.55
N LEU A 598 -3.32 -20.14 3.82
CA LEU A 598 -3.67 -19.56 5.11
C LEU A 598 -5.18 -19.66 5.37
N LEU A 599 -6.00 -19.26 4.40
CA LEU A 599 -7.46 -19.35 4.50
C LEU A 599 -7.93 -20.80 4.67
N GLN A 600 -7.40 -21.71 3.85
CA GLN A 600 -7.77 -23.13 3.89
C GLN A 600 -7.40 -23.80 5.22
N TYR A 601 -6.25 -23.46 5.82
CA TYR A 601 -5.83 -24.00 7.12
C TYR A 601 -6.90 -23.74 8.20
N TYR A 602 -7.39 -22.49 8.28
CA TYR A 602 -8.45 -22.08 9.20
C TYR A 602 -9.87 -22.43 8.74
N LYS A 603 -10.03 -23.32 7.76
CA LYS A 603 -11.32 -23.87 7.29
C LYS A 603 -12.19 -22.93 6.46
N MET A 604 -11.65 -21.78 6.03
CA MET A 604 -12.24 -20.98 4.97
C MET A 604 -11.84 -21.61 3.62
N THR A 605 -12.58 -22.62 3.17
CA THR A 605 -12.22 -23.45 2.00
C THR A 605 -13.00 -23.09 0.73
N GLU A 606 -13.95 -22.18 0.82
CA GLU A 606 -14.86 -21.83 -0.27
C GLU A 606 -14.21 -20.84 -1.26
N MET A 607 -13.34 -21.35 -2.14
CA MET A 607 -12.48 -20.55 -3.04
C MET A 607 -13.21 -19.47 -3.86
N ASN A 608 -14.46 -19.71 -4.28
CA ASN A 608 -15.26 -18.69 -5.00
C ASN A 608 -15.50 -17.42 -4.17
N TYR A 609 -15.41 -17.52 -2.84
CA TYR A 609 -15.60 -16.41 -1.91
C TYR A 609 -14.33 -15.58 -1.67
N TYR A 610 -13.13 -16.07 -1.99
CA TYR A 610 -11.88 -15.38 -1.66
C TYR A 610 -11.79 -13.98 -2.30
N THR A 611 -12.34 -13.80 -3.51
CA THR A 611 -12.40 -12.49 -4.16
C THR A 611 -13.31 -11.50 -3.42
N VAL A 612 -14.30 -11.97 -2.64
CA VAL A 612 -15.10 -11.08 -1.75
C VAL A 612 -14.24 -10.54 -0.62
N LEU A 613 -13.41 -11.37 0.02
CA LEU A 613 -12.44 -10.91 1.03
C LEU A 613 -11.48 -9.87 0.42
N PHE A 614 -11.01 -10.13 -0.81
CA PHE A 614 -10.18 -9.17 -1.53
C PHE A 614 -10.94 -7.85 -1.78
N GLY A 615 -12.21 -7.91 -2.20
CA GLY A 615 -13.06 -6.74 -2.35
C GLY A 615 -13.18 -5.93 -1.06
N VAL A 616 -13.51 -6.57 0.06
CA VAL A 616 -13.63 -5.92 1.38
C VAL A 616 -12.33 -5.20 1.76
N SER A 617 -11.17 -5.82 1.56
CA SER A 617 -9.88 -5.17 1.78
C SER A 617 -9.65 -3.99 0.83
N ARG A 618 -9.85 -4.19 -0.47
CA ARG A 618 -9.59 -3.21 -1.54
C ARG A 618 -10.43 -1.95 -1.42
N ALA A 619 -11.56 -2.03 -0.72
CA ALA A 619 -12.38 -0.86 -0.40
C ALA A 619 -11.57 0.25 0.29
N LEU A 620 -10.66 -0.11 1.18
CA LEU A 620 -9.88 0.85 1.97
C LEU A 620 -9.05 1.78 1.05
N GLY A 621 -8.32 1.21 0.08
CA GLY A 621 -7.52 1.96 -0.88
C GLY A 621 -8.37 2.74 -1.88
N CYS A 622 -9.34 2.07 -2.53
CA CYS A 622 -10.19 2.69 -3.55
C CYS A 622 -10.96 3.89 -3.00
N LEU A 623 -11.53 3.76 -1.80
CA LEU A 623 -12.35 4.80 -1.19
C LEU A 623 -11.50 5.92 -0.58
N ALA A 624 -10.32 5.61 -0.03
CA ALA A 624 -9.34 6.63 0.35
C ALA A 624 -8.91 7.47 -0.86
N SER A 625 -8.64 6.84 -2.01
CA SER A 625 -8.33 7.54 -3.25
C SER A 625 -9.50 8.39 -3.73
N LEU A 626 -10.74 7.86 -3.70
CA LEU A 626 -11.93 8.57 -4.17
C LEU A 626 -12.23 9.84 -3.35
N ILE A 627 -11.98 9.82 -2.04
CA ILE A 627 -12.03 11.01 -1.18
C ILE A 627 -11.07 12.08 -1.71
N TRP A 628 -9.81 11.71 -1.98
CA TRP A 628 -8.81 12.63 -2.50
C TRP A 628 -9.11 13.10 -3.92
N ASP A 629 -9.68 12.26 -4.78
CA ASP A 629 -10.09 12.65 -6.13
C ASP A 629 -11.09 13.81 -6.10
N ARG A 630 -12.03 13.78 -5.15
CA ARG A 630 -12.99 14.88 -4.94
C ARG A 630 -12.38 16.06 -4.22
N ALA A 631 -11.47 15.81 -3.26
CA ALA A 631 -10.75 16.88 -2.56
C ALA A 631 -9.88 17.70 -3.53
N PHE A 632 -9.18 17.06 -4.47
CA PHE A 632 -8.43 17.74 -5.52
C PHE A 632 -9.33 18.29 -6.65
N GLY A 633 -10.60 17.91 -6.67
CA GLY A 633 -11.54 18.31 -7.70
C GLY A 633 -11.14 17.80 -9.08
N LEU A 634 -10.57 16.59 -9.14
CA LEU A 634 -10.11 15.94 -10.37
C LEU A 634 -11.25 15.88 -11.40
N PRO A 635 -10.95 16.12 -12.69
CA PRO A 635 -11.96 16.17 -13.73
C PRO A 635 -12.45 14.77 -14.11
N ILE A 636 -13.46 14.72 -14.97
CA ILE A 636 -13.87 13.49 -15.66
C ILE A 636 -12.69 12.88 -16.43
N GLU A 637 -12.48 11.57 -16.27
CA GLU A 637 -11.54 10.81 -17.08
C GLU A 637 -12.14 10.59 -18.48
N ARG A 638 -11.40 11.00 -19.52
CA ARG A 638 -11.90 10.99 -20.90
C ARG A 638 -10.78 10.81 -21.93
N PRO A 639 -10.13 9.63 -22.00
CA PRO A 639 -9.13 9.34 -23.01
C PRO A 639 -9.74 9.40 -24.42
N LYS A 640 -8.92 9.72 -25.42
CA LYS A 640 -9.35 9.74 -26.82
C LYS A 640 -9.11 8.38 -27.46
N SER A 641 -10.14 7.79 -28.07
CA SER A 641 -10.01 6.58 -28.88
C SER A 641 -9.74 6.91 -30.35
N PHE A 642 -9.08 5.97 -31.03
CA PHE A 642 -8.79 6.00 -32.46
C PHE A 642 -9.05 4.62 -33.06
N ASP A 643 -9.57 4.55 -34.28
CA ASP A 643 -9.58 3.31 -35.06
C ASP A 643 -8.23 3.11 -35.77
N THR A 644 -8.00 1.91 -36.32
CA THR A 644 -6.76 1.57 -37.04
C THR A 644 -6.50 2.51 -38.23
N LYS A 645 -7.53 2.94 -38.96
CA LYS A 645 -7.38 3.82 -40.13
C LYS A 645 -6.85 5.19 -39.72
N HIS A 646 -7.38 5.75 -38.64
CA HIS A 646 -6.93 7.02 -38.10
C HIS A 646 -5.52 6.91 -37.51
N LEU A 647 -5.16 5.80 -36.88
CA LEU A 647 -3.78 5.56 -36.42
C LEU A 647 -2.79 5.48 -37.59
N ARG A 648 -3.11 4.73 -38.65
CA ARG A 648 -2.28 4.68 -39.86
C ARG A 648 -2.08 6.06 -40.47
N LYS A 649 -3.16 6.84 -40.58
CA LYS A 649 -3.08 8.24 -41.03
C LYS A 649 -2.21 9.10 -40.11
N LEU A 650 -2.33 8.92 -38.79
CA LEU A 650 -1.58 9.70 -37.79
C LEU A 650 -0.07 9.43 -37.87
N VAL A 651 0.34 8.21 -38.21
CA VAL A 651 1.75 7.81 -38.35
C VAL A 651 2.29 7.90 -39.79
N GLY A 652 1.48 8.37 -40.75
CA GLY A 652 1.90 8.55 -42.14
C GLY A 652 1.94 7.27 -42.99
N ASP A 653 1.19 6.23 -42.61
CA ASP A 653 1.07 4.94 -43.31
C ASP A 653 -0.16 4.86 -44.26
N LEU A 654 -0.64 6.01 -44.75
CA LEU A 654 -1.77 6.13 -45.68
C LEU A 654 -1.65 7.35 -46.61
#